data_AF-A0A8C7P2Q1-F1
#
_entry.id   AF-A0A8C7P2Q1-F1
#
_cell.length_a   1.000
_cell.length_b   1.000
_cell.length_c   1.000
_cell.angle_alpha   90.00
_cell.angle_beta   90.00
_cell.angle_gamma   90.00
#
_symmetry.space_group_name_H-M   'P 1'
#
loop_
_entity.id
_entity.type
_entity.pdbx_description
1 polymer ?
#
loop_
_entity_poly.entity_id
_entity_poly.type
_entity_poly.pdbx_seq_one_letter_code
_entity_poly.pdbx_strand_id
1 'polypeptide(L)'
;MRFLSSPSRSLSFSLSFFFSLCRSPSFSHSLRMMGISKNGSRVLCFVIDTTGSMSDDIAAVRETTSFIIDSKRGTPDEPSVYILVPFNDPDFGPLMRTTDPNIFKAQINALNADGGGDFPEMSLSGLQLALTGAPPSSEIFLFTDAPAKDLNLMGTVIALIERTKSVVTFFLTGSLGLRRRRGSDQGQGQVQHSRMAVSDSQLYRELAQSSGGQAIQVTKTELPKATSIIVESSSSSLVTILQAVRSTGRADNFSFTVDESVRNLTAYVTGSSLSFTLTSPSGVSQSSGEVNGSLATIKTVGNFLTLGLDSQAGLWEIRVSSTVPYSLKVVGQSAIDFLFDFVEVSQGPHPAFAVLESRPQAGGNATLLVSVTGSDSVSLTEVALVEASGSGEVNGTLESVGGGDFLVTMDRIPAGEFVVRLRGENSATTRALPDSFQRQSSTRLRASTVMVMAEAESDLEPGTPFSVLFTVTTNGTGGSFTIRATNDRGFPSSSPTDLTLVTGVSANGTVTLTAPANTASGTDVTLTIEAESPGATDTNYAVLRLTVVSPVTDVSRPVCDVVSVTANCSDDCSLSVWELSANLTDGNGTGIEHVTLRQGNGTLNTTTVKGAGNWTVILAAYSASCCSPEVELVAVDGAGNVGTCFRSIRVTVDTTVQPPVTNATTKNSITVTTAKVATAAATTTTTAAAATAATAAAAASSSHPLSLYSYLCFIMLVSVTLVLSL
;
A
#
# COMPACT_ATOMS: atom_id res chain seq x y z
N MET A 1 -3.86 42.47 -13.57
CA MET A 1 -4.47 42.96 -12.31
C MET A 1 -5.49 41.93 -11.84
N ARG A 2 -5.41 41.55 -10.56
CA ARG A 2 -6.31 40.67 -9.79
C ARG A 2 -6.26 39.16 -10.07
N PHE A 3 -5.27 38.48 -9.49
CA PHE A 3 -5.40 37.15 -8.89
C PHE A 3 -4.33 37.01 -7.80
N LEU A 4 -4.59 37.61 -6.64
CA LEU A 4 -3.87 37.37 -5.40
C LEU A 4 -4.96 37.40 -4.31
N SER A 5 -5.46 36.24 -3.92
CA SER A 5 -6.35 36.12 -2.76
C SER A 5 -6.17 34.76 -2.08
N SER A 6 -5.65 34.86 -0.85
CA SER A 6 -5.58 33.87 0.23
C SER A 6 -4.44 32.82 0.21
N PRO A 7 -3.55 32.83 1.23
CA PRO A 7 -2.58 31.75 1.46
C PRO A 7 -3.23 30.42 1.91
N SER A 8 -4.50 30.39 2.35
CA SER A 8 -5.16 29.16 2.82
C SER A 8 -5.64 28.24 1.70
N ARG A 9 -6.00 28.79 0.53
CA ARG A 9 -6.21 27.98 -0.69
C ARG A 9 -4.91 27.32 -1.11
N SER A 10 -3.77 27.99 -0.91
CA SER A 10 -2.46 27.38 -1.17
C SER A 10 -2.12 26.26 -0.18
N LEU A 11 -2.58 26.32 1.08
CA LEU A 11 -2.35 25.26 2.07
C LEU A 11 -3.24 24.04 1.86
N SER A 12 -4.54 24.22 1.62
CA SER A 12 -5.45 23.11 1.27
C SER A 12 -5.06 22.52 -0.08
N PHE A 13 -4.72 23.36 -1.07
CA PHE A 13 -4.19 22.88 -2.33
C PHE A 13 -2.83 22.21 -2.14
N SER A 14 -1.95 22.69 -1.26
CA SER A 14 -0.65 22.04 -0.98
C SER A 14 -0.79 20.73 -0.21
N LEU A 15 -1.76 20.59 0.71
CA LEU A 15 -2.03 19.34 1.42
C LEU A 15 -2.73 18.34 0.51
N SER A 16 -3.75 18.77 -0.24
CA SER A 16 -4.41 17.95 -1.27
C SER A 16 -3.45 17.59 -2.40
N PHE A 17 -2.51 18.46 -2.77
CA PHE A 17 -1.45 18.17 -3.74
C PHE A 17 -0.37 17.23 -3.16
N PHE A 18 -0.05 17.32 -1.86
CA PHE A 18 0.85 16.39 -1.17
C PHE A 18 0.21 15.00 -1.00
N PHE A 19 -1.07 14.93 -0.63
CA PHE A 19 -1.87 13.71 -0.63
C PHE A 19 -2.07 13.17 -2.04
N SER A 20 -2.27 14.04 -3.05
CA SER A 20 -2.34 13.69 -4.48
C SER A 20 -1.00 13.17 -5.03
N LEU A 21 0.13 13.73 -4.60
CA LEU A 21 1.49 13.22 -4.86
C LEU A 21 1.69 11.84 -4.23
N CYS A 22 1.25 11.63 -2.98
CA CYS A 22 1.14 10.31 -2.34
C CYS A 22 0.13 9.37 -3.03
N ARG A 23 -0.83 9.91 -3.80
CA ARG A 23 -1.88 9.18 -4.55
C ARG A 23 -1.48 8.85 -5.98
N SER A 24 -0.35 9.37 -6.49
CA SER A 24 0.08 9.07 -7.84
C SER A 24 0.57 7.61 -7.95
N PRO A 25 0.48 6.96 -9.11
CA PRO A 25 1.14 5.67 -9.36
C PRO A 25 2.66 5.72 -9.14
N SER A 26 3.24 6.92 -8.96
CA SER A 26 4.58 7.16 -8.41
C SER A 26 4.72 6.81 -6.92
N PHE A 27 3.69 6.29 -6.24
CA PHE A 27 3.83 5.82 -4.86
C PHE A 27 4.74 4.59 -4.76
N SER A 28 4.79 3.71 -5.77
CA SER A 28 5.82 2.65 -5.85
C SER A 28 7.23 3.25 -5.93
N HIS A 29 7.38 4.35 -6.67
CA HIS A 29 8.62 5.12 -6.77
C HIS A 29 8.94 5.92 -5.50
N SER A 30 7.91 6.35 -4.75
CA SER A 30 8.03 7.05 -3.46
C SER A 30 8.38 6.09 -2.32
N LEU A 31 7.83 4.87 -2.34
CA LEU A 31 8.24 3.75 -1.47
C LEU A 31 9.70 3.38 -1.73
N ARG A 32 10.14 3.39 -2.99
CA ARG A 32 11.55 3.24 -3.38
C ARG A 32 12.44 4.38 -2.85
N MET A 33 11.98 5.63 -2.89
CA MET A 33 12.67 6.79 -2.30
C MET A 33 12.65 6.80 -0.76
N MET A 34 11.67 6.14 -0.14
CA MET A 34 11.56 5.91 1.31
C MET A 34 12.29 4.65 1.79
N GLY A 35 13.00 3.92 0.91
CA GLY A 35 13.75 2.71 1.27
C GLY A 35 12.90 1.45 1.47
N ILE A 36 11.61 1.49 1.13
CA ILE A 36 10.69 0.35 1.13
C ILE A 36 10.83 -0.37 -0.22
N SER A 37 12.03 -0.88 -0.49
CA SER A 37 12.21 -1.97 -1.44
C SER A 37 11.63 -3.24 -0.81
N LYS A 38 11.19 -4.21 -1.63
CA LYS A 38 10.87 -5.58 -1.19
C LYS A 38 11.91 -6.18 -0.21
N ASN A 39 13.12 -5.63 -0.15
CA ASN A 39 14.21 -5.99 0.75
C ASN A 39 14.08 -5.57 2.23
N GLY A 40 12.92 -5.16 2.76
CA GLY A 40 12.85 -4.79 4.18
C GLY A 40 11.51 -4.83 4.91
N SER A 41 10.40 -5.25 4.29
CA SER A 41 9.09 -5.09 4.92
C SER A 41 8.11 -6.19 4.49
N ARG A 42 8.30 -7.41 4.98
CA ARG A 42 7.29 -8.47 4.82
C ARG A 42 6.13 -8.23 5.78
N VAL A 43 4.94 -8.66 5.37
CA VAL A 43 3.70 -8.54 6.15
C VAL A 43 3.22 -9.95 6.49
N LEU A 44 2.78 -10.15 7.72
CA LEU A 44 2.10 -11.38 8.11
C LEU A 44 0.60 -11.12 8.16
N CYS A 45 -0.15 -11.66 7.18
CA CYS A 45 -1.58 -11.44 7.05
C CYS A 45 -2.36 -12.74 7.19
N PHE A 46 -3.27 -12.79 8.17
CA PHE A 46 -4.16 -13.92 8.41
C PHE A 46 -5.62 -13.56 8.23
N VAL A 47 -6.34 -14.43 7.52
CA VAL A 47 -7.79 -14.39 7.33
C VAL A 47 -8.35 -15.67 7.93
N ILE A 48 -9.08 -15.56 9.04
CA ILE A 48 -9.40 -16.72 9.87
C ILE A 48 -10.90 -16.84 10.07
N ASP A 49 -11.44 -17.99 9.70
CA ASP A 49 -12.78 -18.42 10.05
C ASP A 49 -12.89 -18.62 11.57
N THR A 50 -13.90 -18.00 12.19
CA THR A 50 -14.13 -17.97 13.64
C THR A 50 -15.38 -18.73 14.07
N THR A 51 -15.91 -19.58 13.20
CA THR A 51 -17.10 -20.40 13.46
C THR A 51 -16.82 -21.48 14.51
N GLY A 52 -17.90 -22.06 15.09
CA GLY A 52 -17.77 -23.03 16.17
C GLY A 52 -16.90 -24.26 15.84
N SER A 53 -16.85 -24.67 14.56
CA SER A 53 -16.03 -25.80 14.10
C SER A 53 -14.53 -25.52 14.08
N MET A 54 -14.12 -24.25 14.04
CA MET A 54 -12.72 -23.83 13.87
C MET A 54 -11.86 -23.88 15.14
N SER A 55 -12.38 -24.38 16.25
CA SER A 55 -11.67 -24.41 17.55
C SER A 55 -10.26 -25.00 17.49
N ASP A 56 -10.11 -26.18 16.88
CA ASP A 56 -8.82 -26.87 16.74
C ASP A 56 -7.88 -26.16 15.75
N ASP A 57 -8.46 -25.62 14.68
CA ASP A 57 -7.75 -24.89 13.64
C ASP A 57 -7.16 -23.58 14.18
N ILE A 58 -7.96 -22.81 14.93
CA ILE A 58 -7.52 -21.58 15.61
C ILE A 58 -6.41 -21.88 16.62
N ALA A 59 -6.49 -23.01 17.34
CA ALA A 59 -5.41 -23.42 18.24
C ALA A 59 -4.09 -23.68 17.48
N ALA A 60 -4.14 -24.34 16.32
CA ALA A 60 -2.98 -24.54 15.46
C ALA A 60 -2.42 -23.21 14.92
N VAL A 61 -3.30 -22.28 14.53
CA VAL A 61 -2.88 -20.95 14.05
C VAL A 61 -2.21 -20.15 15.18
N ARG A 62 -2.73 -20.19 16.41
CA ARG A 62 -2.12 -19.54 17.59
C ARG A 62 -0.69 -20.02 17.83
N GLU A 63 -0.49 -21.34 17.81
CA GLU A 63 0.83 -21.95 18.02
C GLU A 63 1.81 -21.54 16.92
N THR A 64 1.39 -21.68 15.66
CA THR A 64 2.21 -21.31 14.49
C THR A 64 2.57 -19.83 14.50
N THR A 65 1.60 -18.97 14.80
CA THR A 65 1.82 -17.52 14.84
C THR A 65 2.83 -17.15 15.92
N SER A 66 2.68 -17.74 17.12
CA SER A 66 3.61 -17.51 18.22
C SER A 66 5.02 -17.93 17.82
N PHE A 67 5.16 -19.11 17.19
CA PHE A 67 6.43 -19.60 16.69
C PHE A 67 7.07 -18.68 15.63
N ILE A 68 6.31 -18.21 14.64
CA ILE A 68 6.82 -17.29 13.61
C ILE A 68 7.32 -16.00 14.24
N ILE A 69 6.49 -15.39 15.11
CA ILE A 69 6.85 -14.12 15.73
C ILE A 69 8.10 -14.28 16.60
N ASP A 70 8.14 -15.31 17.45
CA ASP A 70 9.29 -15.52 18.36
C ASP A 70 10.57 -15.90 17.62
N SER A 71 10.47 -16.66 16.52
CA SER A 71 11.63 -17.05 15.72
C SER A 71 12.18 -15.95 14.82
N LYS A 72 11.33 -14.98 14.41
CA LYS A 72 11.72 -13.90 13.50
C LYS A 72 11.97 -12.56 14.19
N ARG A 73 11.54 -12.38 15.43
CA ARG A 73 11.72 -11.13 16.18
C ARG A 73 13.18 -10.70 16.26
N GLY A 74 13.46 -9.45 15.91
CA GLY A 74 14.82 -8.89 15.91
C GLY A 74 15.71 -9.39 14.76
N THR A 75 15.16 -10.15 13.80
CA THR A 75 15.86 -10.57 12.58
C THR A 75 15.43 -9.71 11.39
N PRO A 76 16.17 -9.71 10.26
CA PRO A 76 15.73 -9.05 9.03
C PRO A 76 14.39 -9.58 8.47
N ASP A 77 13.95 -10.75 8.92
CA ASP A 77 12.69 -11.37 8.53
C ASP A 77 11.54 -11.04 9.51
N GLU A 78 11.74 -10.16 10.48
CA GLU A 78 10.64 -9.69 11.34
C GLU A 78 9.56 -9.01 10.48
N PRO A 79 8.29 -9.45 10.57
CA PRO A 79 7.23 -8.80 9.83
C PRO A 79 7.08 -7.33 10.26
N SER A 80 7.12 -6.44 9.27
CA SER A 80 6.95 -5.00 9.44
C SER A 80 5.55 -4.60 9.91
N VAL A 81 4.55 -5.39 9.53
CA VAL A 81 3.14 -5.19 9.84
C VAL A 81 2.50 -6.56 10.01
N TYR A 82 1.60 -6.66 10.98
CA TYR A 82 0.75 -7.81 11.23
C TYR A 82 -0.71 -7.43 10.96
N ILE A 83 -1.40 -8.26 10.19
CA ILE A 83 -2.80 -8.05 9.79
C ILE A 83 -3.61 -9.29 10.14
N LEU A 84 -4.76 -9.09 10.79
CA LEU A 84 -5.71 -10.15 11.10
C LEU A 84 -7.10 -9.72 10.65
N VAL A 85 -7.78 -10.60 9.91
CA VAL A 85 -9.18 -10.44 9.52
C VAL A 85 -9.95 -11.70 9.96
N PRO A 86 -10.68 -11.66 11.09
CA PRO A 86 -11.60 -12.73 11.43
C PRO A 86 -12.83 -12.67 10.50
N PHE A 87 -13.43 -13.80 10.20
CA PHE A 87 -14.74 -13.86 9.54
C PHE A 87 -15.61 -14.99 10.10
N ASN A 88 -16.91 -14.86 9.92
CA ASN A 88 -17.96 -15.76 10.40
C ASN A 88 -19.19 -15.62 9.48
N ASP A 89 -20.33 -16.13 9.91
CA ASP A 89 -21.63 -15.94 9.28
C ASP A 89 -22.68 -15.47 10.33
N PRO A 90 -23.29 -14.28 10.15
CA PRO A 90 -23.26 -13.39 8.99
C PRO A 90 -22.15 -12.32 8.99
N ASP A 91 -21.37 -12.23 10.07
CA ASP A 91 -20.45 -11.11 10.31
C ASP A 91 -19.01 -11.42 9.86
N PHE A 92 -18.29 -10.40 9.41
CA PHE A 92 -16.87 -10.50 9.08
C PHE A 92 -16.11 -9.22 9.46
N GLY A 93 -14.81 -9.37 9.68
CA GLY A 93 -13.95 -8.31 10.21
C GLY A 93 -14.23 -8.01 11.69
N PRO A 94 -13.79 -6.84 12.19
CA PRO A 94 -13.05 -5.80 11.46
C PRO A 94 -11.62 -6.24 11.13
N LEU A 95 -11.00 -5.56 10.14
CA LEU A 95 -9.57 -5.69 9.89
C LEU A 95 -8.78 -5.07 11.04
N MET A 96 -7.89 -5.85 11.64
CA MET A 96 -6.91 -5.39 12.62
C MET A 96 -5.53 -5.29 11.97
N ARG A 97 -4.85 -4.16 12.19
CA ARG A 97 -3.50 -3.89 11.69
C ARG A 97 -2.65 -3.32 12.81
N THR A 98 -1.48 -3.90 13.03
CA THR A 98 -0.52 -3.45 14.05
C THR A 98 0.91 -3.69 13.60
N THR A 99 1.85 -2.90 14.12
CA THR A 99 3.29 -3.16 13.99
C THR A 99 3.87 -3.84 15.24
N ASP A 100 3.07 -3.96 16.32
CA ASP A 100 3.52 -4.57 17.58
C ASP A 100 3.19 -6.09 17.59
N PRO A 101 4.21 -6.96 17.65
CA PRO A 101 4.01 -8.41 17.71
C PRO A 101 3.21 -8.88 18.93
N ASN A 102 3.33 -8.20 20.08
CA ASN A 102 2.62 -8.58 21.30
C ASN A 102 1.12 -8.27 21.18
N ILE A 103 0.76 -7.13 20.57
CA ILE A 103 -0.64 -6.79 20.28
C ILE A 103 -1.22 -7.84 19.33
N PHE A 104 -0.48 -8.23 18.30
CA PHE A 104 -0.94 -9.24 17.35
C PHE A 104 -1.18 -10.60 18.01
N LYS A 105 -0.24 -11.07 18.85
CA LYS A 105 -0.44 -12.30 19.64
C LYS A 105 -1.66 -12.22 20.54
N ALA A 106 -1.86 -11.09 21.23
CA ALA A 106 -3.01 -10.90 22.11
C ALA A 106 -4.33 -11.01 21.32
N GLN A 107 -4.40 -10.43 20.12
CA GLN A 107 -5.58 -10.47 19.27
C GLN A 107 -5.88 -11.89 18.75
N ILE A 108 -4.87 -12.64 18.30
CA ILE A 108 -5.07 -14.03 17.87
C ILE A 108 -5.47 -14.93 19.05
N ASN A 109 -4.90 -14.69 20.23
CA ASN A 109 -5.29 -15.41 21.45
C ASN A 109 -6.70 -15.04 21.96
N ALA A 110 -7.24 -13.91 21.52
CA ALA A 110 -8.61 -13.49 21.84
C ALA A 110 -9.67 -14.06 20.88
N LEU A 111 -9.27 -14.64 19.73
CA LEU A 111 -10.20 -15.25 18.77
C LEU A 111 -10.93 -16.43 19.40
N ASN A 112 -12.25 -16.39 19.49
CA ASN A 112 -13.04 -17.51 19.98
C ASN A 112 -13.83 -18.13 18.83
N ALA A 113 -13.80 -19.45 18.73
CA ALA A 113 -14.63 -20.21 17.80
C ALA A 113 -16.06 -20.31 18.35
N ASP A 114 -17.01 -19.64 17.71
CA ASP A 114 -18.42 -19.69 18.07
C ASP A 114 -19.31 -19.32 16.87
N GLY A 115 -20.60 -19.70 16.93
CA GLY A 115 -21.56 -19.38 15.86
C GLY A 115 -21.34 -20.16 14.56
N GLY A 116 -21.63 -19.52 13.43
CA GLY A 116 -21.59 -20.09 12.07
C GLY A 116 -22.97 -20.50 11.56
N GLY A 117 -23.83 -19.51 11.30
CA GLY A 117 -25.26 -19.67 11.00
C GLY A 117 -25.63 -20.90 10.17
N ASP A 118 -25.40 -20.85 8.86
CA ASP A 118 -25.44 -22.04 7.98
C ASP A 118 -24.03 -22.49 7.57
N PHE A 119 -23.93 -23.57 6.78
CA PHE A 119 -22.62 -24.18 6.52
C PHE A 119 -21.65 -23.31 5.68
N PRO A 120 -22.08 -22.52 4.68
CA PRO A 120 -21.19 -21.59 3.98
C PRO A 120 -20.88 -20.30 4.76
N GLU A 121 -19.67 -19.77 4.62
CA GLU A 121 -19.14 -18.66 5.42
C GLU A 121 -18.74 -17.44 4.56
N MET A 122 -18.56 -16.26 5.16
CA MET A 122 -18.23 -14.99 4.47
C MET A 122 -16.72 -14.85 4.13
N SER A 123 -16.12 -15.91 3.59
CA SER A 123 -14.67 -16.01 3.40
C SER A 123 -14.12 -15.03 2.34
N LEU A 124 -14.88 -14.72 1.28
CA LEU A 124 -14.42 -13.79 0.24
C LEU A 124 -14.49 -12.32 0.69
N SER A 125 -15.45 -11.98 1.55
CA SER A 125 -15.55 -10.66 2.19
C SER A 125 -14.38 -10.44 3.15
N GLY A 126 -14.04 -11.45 3.95
CA GLY A 126 -12.83 -11.43 4.79
C GLY A 126 -11.55 -11.29 3.95
N LEU A 127 -11.47 -12.01 2.83
CA LEU A 127 -10.32 -11.92 1.92
C LEU A 127 -10.25 -10.56 1.19
N GLN A 128 -11.39 -9.97 0.81
CA GLN A 128 -11.45 -8.63 0.23
C GLN A 128 -10.85 -7.59 1.19
N LEU A 129 -11.28 -7.60 2.45
CA LEU A 129 -10.73 -6.71 3.48
C LEU A 129 -9.20 -6.88 3.63
N ALA A 130 -8.72 -8.12 3.62
CA ALA A 130 -7.29 -8.39 3.72
C ALA A 130 -6.52 -7.85 2.52
N LEU A 131 -7.03 -8.03 1.29
CA LEU A 131 -6.40 -7.55 0.07
C LEU A 131 -6.38 -6.01 -0.03
N THR A 132 -7.41 -5.32 0.48
CA THR A 132 -7.44 -3.85 0.45
C THR A 132 -6.63 -3.22 1.58
N GLY A 133 -6.56 -3.87 2.75
CA GLY A 133 -5.79 -3.39 3.90
C GLY A 133 -4.32 -3.79 3.90
N ALA A 134 -3.93 -4.84 3.18
CA ALA A 134 -2.53 -5.26 3.06
C ALA A 134 -1.75 -4.41 2.04
N PRO A 135 -0.46 -4.15 2.28
CA PRO A 135 0.44 -3.61 1.26
C PRO A 135 0.47 -4.50 0.00
N PRO A 136 0.73 -3.93 -1.19
CA PRO A 136 0.93 -4.72 -2.41
C PRO A 136 2.03 -5.77 -2.25
N SER A 137 1.92 -6.87 -2.99
CA SER A 137 2.84 -8.02 -2.97
C SER A 137 2.94 -8.73 -1.61
N SER A 138 1.87 -8.66 -0.81
CA SER A 138 1.78 -9.37 0.48
C SER A 138 1.45 -10.85 0.30
N GLU A 139 1.81 -11.65 1.30
CA GLU A 139 1.37 -13.04 1.41
C GLU A 139 0.25 -13.14 2.45
N ILE A 140 -0.88 -13.72 2.02
CA ILE A 140 -2.11 -13.80 2.80
C ILE A 140 -2.43 -15.28 3.01
N PHE A 141 -2.68 -15.68 4.26
CA PHE A 141 -3.07 -17.05 4.58
C PHE A 141 -4.50 -17.09 5.10
N LEU A 142 -5.35 -17.84 4.41
CA LEU A 142 -6.76 -17.99 4.73
C LEU A 142 -7.02 -19.39 5.31
N PHE A 143 -7.67 -19.47 6.47
CA PHE A 143 -8.04 -20.71 7.14
C PHE A 143 -9.56 -20.85 7.21
N THR A 144 -10.10 -21.98 6.73
CA THR A 144 -11.54 -22.31 6.83
C THR A 144 -11.80 -23.80 6.68
N ASP A 145 -12.89 -24.28 7.26
CA ASP A 145 -13.43 -25.61 7.03
C ASP A 145 -14.76 -25.64 6.27
N ALA A 146 -15.13 -24.50 5.68
CA ALA A 146 -16.42 -24.27 5.02
C ALA A 146 -16.31 -23.71 3.58
N PRO A 147 -17.35 -23.92 2.75
CA PRO A 147 -17.49 -23.25 1.46
C PRO A 147 -17.73 -21.74 1.63
N ALA A 148 -17.41 -20.94 0.60
CA ALA A 148 -17.73 -19.52 0.58
C ALA A 148 -19.22 -19.28 0.30
N LYS A 149 -19.88 -18.40 1.06
CA LYS A 149 -21.26 -17.94 0.85
C LYS A 149 -21.33 -16.84 -0.21
N ASP A 150 -20.36 -15.97 -0.21
CA ASP A 150 -20.28 -14.70 -0.94
C ASP A 150 -19.62 -14.85 -2.32
N LEU A 151 -20.01 -15.89 -3.07
CA LEU A 151 -19.47 -16.26 -4.38
C LEU A 151 -19.52 -15.13 -5.42
N ASN A 152 -20.43 -14.17 -5.25
CA ASN A 152 -20.54 -12.99 -6.11
C ASN A 152 -19.30 -12.10 -6.07
N LEU A 153 -18.46 -12.19 -5.03
CA LEU A 153 -17.22 -11.44 -4.87
C LEU A 153 -16.02 -12.07 -5.57
N MET A 154 -16.15 -13.26 -6.18
CA MET A 154 -15.02 -13.95 -6.80
C MET A 154 -14.26 -13.07 -7.81
N GLY A 155 -14.97 -12.39 -8.71
CA GLY A 155 -14.36 -11.47 -9.68
C GLY A 155 -13.67 -10.26 -9.04
N THR A 156 -14.29 -9.69 -7.99
CA THR A 156 -13.69 -8.64 -7.16
C THR A 156 -12.39 -9.09 -6.49
N VAL A 157 -12.37 -10.29 -5.90
CA VAL A 157 -11.17 -10.84 -5.25
C VAL A 157 -10.06 -11.10 -6.27
N ILE A 158 -10.38 -11.64 -7.45
CA ILE A 158 -9.40 -11.82 -8.54
C ILE A 158 -8.82 -10.46 -8.97
N ALA A 159 -9.66 -9.44 -9.15
CA ALA A 159 -9.24 -8.09 -9.49
C ALA A 159 -8.26 -7.53 -8.45
N LEU A 160 -8.56 -7.69 -7.17
CA LEU A 160 -7.69 -7.24 -6.08
C LEU A 160 -6.39 -8.04 -5.98
N ILE A 161 -6.42 -9.36 -6.21
CA ILE A 161 -5.22 -10.21 -6.28
C ILE A 161 -4.28 -9.73 -7.39
N GLU A 162 -4.81 -9.51 -8.59
CA GLU A 162 -4.03 -9.03 -9.74
C GLU A 162 -3.48 -7.62 -9.49
N ARG A 163 -4.32 -6.70 -8.97
CA ARG A 163 -3.97 -5.31 -8.70
C ARG A 163 -2.91 -5.15 -7.62
N THR A 164 -3.04 -5.92 -6.54
CA THR A 164 -2.10 -5.87 -5.42
C THR A 164 -0.90 -6.79 -5.63
N LYS A 165 -0.99 -7.74 -6.56
CA LYS A 165 -0.01 -8.82 -6.79
C LYS A 165 0.25 -9.65 -5.52
N SER A 166 -0.77 -9.75 -4.66
CA SER A 166 -0.70 -10.51 -3.42
C SER A 166 -0.87 -12.01 -3.68
N VAL A 167 -0.18 -12.82 -2.89
CA VAL A 167 -0.21 -14.29 -2.97
C VAL A 167 -1.15 -14.80 -1.88
N VAL A 168 -2.14 -15.62 -2.24
CA VAL A 168 -3.14 -16.12 -1.28
C VAL A 168 -3.06 -17.64 -1.16
N THR A 169 -2.70 -18.10 0.04
CA THR A 169 -2.64 -19.53 0.38
C THR A 169 -3.80 -19.91 1.27
N PHE A 170 -4.55 -20.94 0.85
CA PHE A 170 -5.75 -21.42 1.51
C PHE A 170 -5.45 -22.72 2.25
N PHE A 171 -5.79 -22.76 3.54
CA PHE A 171 -5.77 -23.96 4.38
C PHE A 171 -7.21 -24.44 4.59
N LEU A 172 -7.54 -25.60 4.02
CA LEU A 172 -8.89 -26.14 3.96
C LEU A 172 -9.00 -27.45 4.73
N THR A 173 -9.64 -27.43 5.91
CA THR A 173 -9.73 -28.63 6.77
C THR A 173 -11.06 -29.40 6.67
N GLY A 174 -12.09 -28.80 6.07
CA GLY A 174 -13.41 -29.41 5.84
C GLY A 174 -13.51 -30.37 4.65
N SER A 175 -12.44 -30.52 3.87
CA SER A 175 -12.44 -31.24 2.59
C SER A 175 -12.12 -32.74 2.69
N LEU A 176 -11.44 -33.20 3.74
CA LEU A 176 -10.89 -34.57 3.87
C LEU A 176 -11.51 -35.44 4.98
N GLY A 177 -12.58 -34.99 5.63
CA GLY A 177 -13.24 -35.72 6.74
C GLY A 177 -13.95 -37.03 6.34
N LEU A 178 -13.97 -38.02 7.26
CA LEU A 178 -14.66 -39.29 7.08
C LEU A 178 -16.19 -39.09 6.99
N ARG A 179 -16.85 -39.69 5.99
CA ARG A 179 -18.31 -39.88 6.01
C ARG A 179 -18.67 -40.77 7.20
N ARG A 180 -19.16 -40.22 8.31
CA ARG A 180 -19.91 -41.04 9.27
C ARG A 180 -21.17 -41.51 8.54
N ARG A 181 -21.22 -42.81 8.21
CA ARG A 181 -22.42 -43.43 7.63
C ARG A 181 -23.61 -43.08 8.52
N ARG A 182 -24.75 -42.73 7.90
CA ARG A 182 -26.07 -42.70 8.55
C ARG A 182 -26.29 -44.04 9.26
N GLY A 183 -25.94 -44.10 10.54
CA GLY A 183 -26.52 -45.07 11.46
C GLY A 183 -27.90 -44.53 11.78
N SER A 184 -28.92 -45.25 11.33
CA SER A 184 -30.28 -45.09 11.83
C SER A 184 -30.23 -45.30 13.34
N ASP A 185 -30.22 -44.22 14.13
CA ASP A 185 -30.78 -44.31 15.48
C ASP A 185 -31.36 -42.97 15.92
N GLN A 186 -32.47 -43.07 16.61
CA GLN A 186 -33.40 -42.00 16.93
C GLN A 186 -32.84 -41.04 17.98
N GLY A 187 -33.12 -39.74 17.76
CA GLY A 187 -33.36 -38.81 18.86
C GLY A 187 -32.15 -38.41 19.71
N GLN A 188 -31.24 -37.61 19.15
CA GLN A 188 -30.54 -36.53 19.87
C GLN A 188 -29.88 -35.61 18.82
N GLY A 189 -30.13 -34.29 18.93
CA GLY A 189 -29.70 -33.28 17.95
C GLY A 189 -28.20 -33.09 17.89
N GLN A 190 -27.48 -34.02 17.27
CA GLN A 190 -26.07 -33.85 16.93
C GLN A 190 -25.93 -33.17 15.56
N VAL A 191 -25.22 -32.04 15.58
CA VAL A 191 -24.83 -31.22 14.42
C VAL A 191 -24.20 -32.13 13.36
N GLN A 192 -24.83 -32.19 12.19
CA GLN A 192 -24.28 -32.88 11.03
C GLN A 192 -23.10 -32.03 10.53
N HIS A 193 -21.86 -32.49 10.72
CA HIS A 193 -20.71 -31.87 10.06
C HIS A 193 -20.83 -32.11 8.55
N SER A 194 -21.44 -31.15 7.84
CA SER A 194 -21.41 -31.08 6.39
C SER A 194 -19.96 -31.04 5.93
N ARG A 195 -19.63 -31.86 4.93
CA ARG A 195 -18.28 -31.90 4.35
C ARG A 195 -18.28 -30.98 3.14
N MET A 196 -17.24 -30.15 2.99
CA MET A 196 -17.03 -29.38 1.77
C MET A 196 -17.00 -30.33 0.56
N ALA A 197 -17.82 -30.05 -0.45
CA ALA A 197 -17.78 -30.79 -1.69
C ALA A 197 -16.50 -30.44 -2.49
N VAL A 198 -16.15 -31.31 -3.44
CA VAL A 198 -15.00 -31.04 -4.33
C VAL A 198 -15.21 -29.76 -5.13
N SER A 199 -16.45 -29.50 -5.57
CA SER A 199 -16.87 -28.26 -6.24
C SER A 199 -16.59 -27.02 -5.39
N ASP A 200 -16.84 -27.11 -4.09
CA ASP A 200 -16.69 -25.98 -3.17
C ASP A 200 -15.21 -25.63 -3.00
N SER A 201 -14.36 -26.65 -2.93
CA SER A 201 -12.91 -26.48 -2.87
C SER A 201 -12.29 -25.97 -4.18
N GLN A 202 -13.02 -26.06 -5.30
CA GLN A 202 -12.53 -25.65 -6.62
C GLN A 202 -12.38 -24.13 -6.71
N LEU A 203 -13.28 -23.36 -6.08
CA LEU A 203 -13.18 -21.91 -6.01
C LEU A 203 -11.88 -21.46 -5.33
N TYR A 204 -11.60 -22.01 -4.14
CA TYR A 204 -10.36 -21.70 -3.43
C TYR A 204 -9.12 -22.14 -4.21
N ARG A 205 -9.20 -23.26 -4.93
CA ARG A 205 -8.13 -23.71 -5.82
C ARG A 205 -7.89 -22.72 -6.95
N GLU A 206 -8.94 -22.19 -7.58
CA GLU A 206 -8.83 -21.21 -8.65
C GLU A 206 -8.20 -19.91 -8.15
N LEU A 207 -8.66 -19.37 -7.01
CA LEU A 207 -8.09 -18.17 -6.39
C LEU A 207 -6.63 -18.36 -5.97
N ALA A 208 -6.29 -19.50 -5.36
CA ALA A 208 -4.92 -19.85 -5.03
C ALA A 208 -4.05 -19.89 -6.28
N GLN A 209 -4.56 -20.51 -7.34
CA GLN A 209 -3.85 -20.58 -8.60
C GLN A 209 -3.65 -19.16 -9.16
N SER A 210 -4.68 -18.33 -9.33
CA SER A 210 -4.54 -16.97 -9.90
C SER A 210 -3.56 -16.09 -9.12
N SER A 211 -3.60 -16.15 -7.77
CA SER A 211 -2.64 -15.44 -6.90
C SER A 211 -1.24 -16.06 -6.84
N GLY A 212 -1.07 -17.26 -7.40
CA GLY A 212 0.13 -18.07 -7.24
C GLY A 212 0.43 -18.58 -5.84
N GLY A 213 -0.57 -18.57 -4.97
CA GLY A 213 -0.57 -19.30 -3.72
C GLY A 213 -0.98 -20.77 -3.90
N GLN A 214 -1.32 -21.41 -2.78
CA GLN A 214 -1.54 -22.84 -2.69
C GLN A 214 -2.91 -23.12 -2.08
N ALA A 215 -3.63 -24.13 -2.58
CA ALA A 215 -4.86 -24.62 -1.96
C ALA A 215 -4.57 -25.94 -1.24
N ILE A 216 -4.23 -25.83 0.04
CA ILE A 216 -3.75 -26.91 0.89
C ILE A 216 -4.96 -27.52 1.60
N GLN A 217 -5.31 -28.74 1.19
CA GLN A 217 -6.38 -29.56 1.75
C GLN A 217 -5.78 -30.59 2.69
N VAL A 218 -6.09 -30.47 3.98
CA VAL A 218 -5.51 -31.29 5.05
C VAL A 218 -6.59 -31.66 6.07
N THR A 219 -6.34 -32.63 6.94
CA THR A 219 -7.21 -32.86 8.10
C THR A 219 -6.86 -31.87 9.23
N LYS A 220 -7.79 -31.63 10.18
CA LYS A 220 -7.53 -30.74 11.34
C LYS A 220 -6.27 -31.15 12.12
N THR A 221 -6.00 -32.45 12.23
CA THR A 221 -4.80 -32.98 12.91
C THR A 221 -3.50 -32.82 12.12
N GLU A 222 -3.59 -32.65 10.80
CA GLU A 222 -2.45 -32.44 9.91
C GLU A 222 -2.14 -30.96 9.69
N LEU A 223 -3.10 -30.06 9.98
CA LEU A 223 -2.95 -28.62 9.79
C LEU A 223 -1.64 -28.06 10.41
N PRO A 224 -1.25 -28.39 11.66
CA PRO A 224 0.01 -27.90 12.22
C PRO A 224 1.24 -28.23 11.36
N LYS A 225 1.25 -29.38 10.68
CA LYS A 225 2.36 -29.76 9.78
C LYS A 225 2.34 -28.94 8.49
N ALA A 226 1.16 -28.62 7.98
CA ALA A 226 0.97 -27.84 6.76
C ALA A 226 1.39 -26.37 6.95
N THR A 227 1.22 -25.81 8.15
CA THR A 227 1.58 -24.41 8.44
C THR A 227 3.08 -24.11 8.34
N SER A 228 3.94 -25.13 8.20
CA SER A 228 5.38 -24.95 7.98
C SER A 228 5.70 -24.10 6.75
N ILE A 229 4.84 -24.11 5.71
CA ILE A 229 4.97 -23.22 4.55
C ILE A 229 5.00 -21.74 4.96
N ILE A 230 4.21 -21.34 5.96
CA ILE A 230 4.11 -19.95 6.43
C ILE A 230 5.47 -19.49 6.99
N VAL A 231 6.14 -20.38 7.72
CA VAL A 231 7.49 -20.11 8.25
C VAL A 231 8.49 -19.94 7.11
N GLU A 232 8.46 -20.83 6.13
CA GLU A 232 9.38 -20.81 4.98
C GLU A 232 9.15 -19.61 4.06
N SER A 233 7.88 -19.23 3.84
CA SER A 233 7.50 -18.14 2.95
C SER A 233 7.53 -16.76 3.62
N SER A 234 7.64 -16.70 4.95
CA SER A 234 7.86 -15.45 5.72
C SER A 234 9.24 -14.82 5.54
N SER A 235 10.14 -15.41 4.75
CA SER A 235 11.49 -14.87 4.49
C SER A 235 11.46 -13.60 3.64
N SER A 236 12.07 -12.50 4.10
CA SER A 236 12.09 -11.20 3.40
C SER A 236 12.61 -11.30 1.95
N SER A 237 13.57 -12.20 1.71
CA SER A 237 14.23 -12.46 0.43
C SER A 237 13.61 -13.59 -0.42
N LEU A 238 12.36 -13.99 -0.15
CA LEU A 238 11.71 -15.06 -0.93
C LEU A 238 11.49 -14.64 -2.38
N VAL A 239 11.96 -15.46 -3.32
CA VAL A 239 11.80 -15.28 -4.76
C VAL A 239 11.13 -16.48 -5.40
N THR A 240 10.36 -16.23 -6.47
CA THR A 240 9.75 -17.28 -7.29
C THR A 240 10.63 -17.55 -8.51
N ILE A 241 11.02 -18.81 -8.71
CA ILE A 241 11.91 -19.21 -9.82
C ILE A 241 11.10 -19.84 -10.95
N LEU A 242 10.09 -20.63 -10.58
CA LEU A 242 9.18 -21.30 -11.50
C LEU A 242 7.80 -21.41 -10.86
N GLN A 243 6.78 -21.19 -11.67
CA GLN A 243 5.40 -21.49 -11.32
C GLN A 243 4.67 -22.12 -12.51
N ALA A 244 3.97 -23.21 -12.28
CA ALA A 244 3.17 -23.89 -13.29
C ALA A 244 1.89 -24.48 -12.69
N VAL A 245 0.83 -24.47 -13.50
CA VAL A 245 -0.45 -25.11 -13.17
C VAL A 245 -0.92 -25.93 -14.36
N ARG A 246 -1.42 -27.13 -14.10
CA ARG A 246 -2.11 -27.96 -15.08
C ARG A 246 -3.54 -28.18 -14.60
N SER A 247 -4.46 -27.47 -15.24
CA SER A 247 -5.90 -27.58 -14.98
C SER A 247 -6.47 -28.91 -15.50
N THR A 248 -5.86 -29.50 -16.52
CA THR A 248 -6.11 -30.87 -16.96
C THR A 248 -4.92 -31.74 -16.57
N GLY A 249 -5.17 -32.87 -15.93
CA GLY A 249 -4.10 -33.77 -15.51
C GLY A 249 -3.35 -34.32 -16.73
N ARG A 250 -2.07 -33.95 -16.84
CA ARG A 250 -1.17 -34.44 -17.88
C ARG A 250 0.24 -34.62 -17.33
N ALA A 251 0.98 -35.57 -17.89
CA ALA A 251 2.42 -35.62 -17.68
C ALA A 251 3.06 -34.40 -18.36
N ASP A 252 3.92 -33.69 -17.63
CA ASP A 252 4.64 -32.54 -18.15
C ASP A 252 6.04 -32.45 -17.54
N ASN A 253 6.89 -31.71 -18.22
CA ASN A 253 8.29 -31.56 -17.86
C ASN A 253 8.63 -30.09 -17.66
N PHE A 254 9.17 -29.75 -16.50
CA PHE A 254 9.48 -28.38 -16.15
C PHE A 254 10.96 -28.20 -15.91
N SER A 255 11.57 -27.24 -16.60
CA SER A 255 12.95 -26.87 -16.40
C SER A 255 13.07 -25.46 -15.81
N PHE A 256 14.05 -25.27 -14.93
CA PHE A 256 14.31 -23.98 -14.30
C PHE A 256 15.79 -23.84 -13.94
N THR A 257 16.31 -22.62 -14.05
CA THR A 257 17.70 -22.32 -13.73
C THR A 257 17.81 -21.73 -12.33
N VAL A 258 18.70 -22.31 -11.51
CA VAL A 258 19.03 -21.84 -10.17
C VAL A 258 20.43 -21.23 -10.20
N ASP A 259 20.57 -19.99 -9.76
CA ASP A 259 21.85 -19.30 -9.65
C ASP A 259 22.49 -19.47 -8.27
N GLU A 260 23.76 -19.06 -8.11
CA GLU A 260 24.51 -19.25 -6.86
C GLU A 260 23.99 -18.42 -5.68
N SER A 261 23.23 -17.36 -5.95
CA SER A 261 22.66 -16.52 -4.90
C SER A 261 21.50 -17.17 -4.17
N VAL A 262 20.88 -18.20 -4.77
CA VAL A 262 19.68 -18.85 -4.23
C VAL A 262 20.06 -19.80 -3.09
N ARG A 263 19.47 -19.56 -1.92
CA ARG A 263 19.52 -20.44 -0.74
C ARG A 263 18.14 -21.00 -0.44
N ASN A 264 18.06 -22.05 0.39
CA ASN A 264 16.80 -22.64 0.84
C ASN A 264 15.82 -22.90 -0.31
N LEU A 265 16.29 -23.65 -1.31
CA LEU A 265 15.50 -23.97 -2.49
C LEU A 265 14.40 -24.97 -2.11
N THR A 266 13.15 -24.61 -2.36
CA THR A 266 11.99 -25.44 -2.03
C THR A 266 11.04 -25.52 -3.21
N ALA A 267 10.57 -26.72 -3.53
CA ALA A 267 9.46 -26.92 -4.45
C ALA A 267 8.18 -27.31 -3.70
N TYR A 268 7.10 -26.64 -4.03
CA TYR A 268 5.76 -26.87 -3.55
C TYR A 268 4.93 -27.50 -4.66
N VAL A 269 4.36 -28.67 -4.39
CA VAL A 269 3.45 -29.35 -5.33
C VAL A 269 2.11 -29.54 -4.64
N THR A 270 1.03 -29.01 -5.24
CA THR A 270 -0.33 -29.32 -4.79
C THR A 270 -1.03 -30.21 -5.81
N GLY A 271 -1.61 -31.31 -5.34
CA GLY A 271 -2.33 -32.26 -6.19
C GLY A 271 -2.47 -33.61 -5.50
N SER A 272 -3.45 -34.40 -5.93
CA SER A 272 -3.65 -35.76 -5.42
C SER A 272 -3.06 -36.79 -6.38
N SER A 273 -2.55 -37.90 -5.84
CA SER A 273 -2.15 -39.08 -6.63
C SER A 273 -1.19 -38.79 -7.80
N LEU A 274 -0.22 -37.89 -7.60
CA LEU A 274 0.82 -37.56 -8.57
C LEU A 274 2.14 -38.27 -8.25
N SER A 275 2.94 -38.53 -9.26
CA SER A 275 4.34 -38.92 -9.13
C SER A 275 5.24 -37.92 -9.82
N PHE A 276 6.49 -37.82 -9.37
CA PHE A 276 7.47 -36.98 -10.03
C PHE A 276 8.86 -37.62 -10.02
N THR A 277 9.68 -37.16 -10.96
CA THR A 277 11.12 -37.42 -11.01
C THR A 277 11.83 -36.09 -11.07
N LEU A 278 12.72 -35.85 -10.11
CA LEU A 278 13.57 -34.67 -10.03
C LEU A 278 14.95 -35.01 -10.60
N THR A 279 15.52 -34.14 -11.42
CA THR A 279 16.87 -34.27 -11.98
C THR A 279 17.66 -32.99 -11.70
N SER A 280 18.84 -33.17 -11.11
CA SER A 280 19.76 -32.08 -10.77
C SER A 280 20.62 -31.65 -11.97
N PRO A 281 21.30 -30.49 -11.89
CA PRO A 281 22.23 -30.05 -12.92
C PRO A 281 23.39 -31.03 -13.19
N SER A 282 23.72 -31.87 -12.21
CA SER A 282 24.77 -32.90 -12.34
C SER A 282 24.28 -34.19 -13.02
N GLY A 283 22.99 -34.28 -13.36
CA GLY A 283 22.38 -35.46 -13.99
C GLY A 283 21.95 -36.57 -13.01
N VAL A 284 22.11 -36.36 -11.70
CA VAL A 284 21.54 -37.25 -10.67
C VAL A 284 20.02 -37.05 -10.66
N SER A 285 19.27 -38.15 -10.51
CA SER A 285 17.81 -38.12 -10.40
C SER A 285 17.30 -38.77 -9.11
N GLN A 286 16.17 -38.27 -8.60
CA GLN A 286 15.46 -38.80 -7.43
C GLN A 286 13.97 -38.97 -7.78
N SER A 287 13.40 -40.11 -7.39
CA SER A 287 11.98 -40.40 -7.59
C SER A 287 11.12 -39.94 -6.41
N SER A 288 9.83 -39.68 -6.65
CA SER A 288 8.85 -39.34 -5.61
C SER A 288 8.67 -40.38 -4.50
N GLY A 289 9.12 -41.63 -4.69
CA GLY A 289 9.09 -42.67 -3.66
C GLY A 289 10.25 -42.59 -2.66
N GLU A 290 11.34 -41.90 -3.02
CA GLU A 290 12.52 -41.72 -2.17
C GLU A 290 12.34 -40.47 -1.29
N VAL A 291 11.64 -40.66 -0.16
CA VAL A 291 11.26 -39.56 0.76
C VAL A 291 12.47 -38.76 1.24
N ASN A 292 13.56 -39.45 1.59
CA ASN A 292 14.85 -38.84 1.93
C ASN A 292 15.89 -39.33 0.91
N GLY A 293 15.98 -38.64 -0.22
CA GLY A 293 16.95 -38.95 -1.26
C GLY A 293 18.16 -38.01 -1.25
N SER A 294 19.03 -38.15 -2.24
CA SER A 294 20.25 -37.35 -2.38
C SER A 294 20.01 -35.92 -2.86
N LEU A 295 18.85 -35.63 -3.46
CA LEU A 295 18.53 -34.32 -4.05
C LEU A 295 17.50 -33.53 -3.26
N ALA A 296 16.59 -34.21 -2.58
CA ALA A 296 15.49 -33.57 -1.86
C ALA A 296 15.00 -34.38 -0.66
N THR A 297 14.54 -33.66 0.35
CA THR A 297 13.71 -34.18 1.44
C THR A 297 12.25 -33.89 1.15
N ILE A 298 11.42 -34.93 1.03
CA ILE A 298 10.00 -34.83 0.66
C ILE A 298 9.14 -34.93 1.93
N LYS A 299 8.24 -33.96 2.12
CA LYS A 299 7.21 -33.99 3.16
C LYS A 299 5.84 -33.92 2.50
N THR A 300 4.96 -34.85 2.85
CA THR A 300 3.59 -34.90 2.32
C THR A 300 2.59 -34.67 3.45
N VAL A 301 1.66 -33.73 3.24
CA VAL A 301 0.58 -33.39 4.17
C VAL A 301 -0.70 -33.19 3.35
N GLY A 302 -1.68 -34.09 3.49
CA GLY A 302 -2.89 -34.07 2.67
C GLY A 302 -2.58 -34.08 1.16
N ASN A 303 -3.03 -33.05 0.43
CA ASN A 303 -2.74 -32.88 -1.00
C ASN A 303 -1.48 -32.04 -1.30
N PHE A 304 -0.69 -31.70 -0.28
CA PHE A 304 0.44 -30.78 -0.38
C PHE A 304 1.76 -31.51 -0.15
N LEU A 305 2.69 -31.35 -1.09
CA LEU A 305 4.04 -31.88 -1.04
C LEU A 305 5.03 -30.73 -0.98
N THR A 306 5.94 -30.79 0.00
CA THR A 306 7.08 -29.88 0.14
C THR A 306 8.36 -30.65 -0.13
N LEU A 307 9.16 -30.17 -1.08
CA LEU A 307 10.44 -30.74 -1.46
C LEU A 307 11.54 -29.74 -1.08
N GLY A 308 12.25 -29.99 0.01
CA GLY A 308 13.44 -29.22 0.36
C GLY A 308 14.62 -29.71 -0.48
N LEU A 309 15.03 -28.91 -1.47
CA LEU A 309 16.01 -29.26 -2.49
C LEU A 309 17.43 -28.90 -2.04
N ASP A 310 18.42 -29.68 -2.47
CA ASP A 310 19.83 -29.31 -2.33
C ASP A 310 20.14 -28.08 -3.20
N SER A 311 20.90 -27.13 -2.65
CA SER A 311 21.19 -25.84 -3.28
C SER A 311 22.36 -26.01 -4.27
N GLN A 312 22.06 -26.57 -5.44
CA GLN A 312 23.01 -26.67 -6.56
C GLN A 312 22.64 -25.68 -7.66
N ALA A 313 23.61 -24.87 -8.09
CA ALA A 313 23.44 -23.96 -9.21
C ALA A 313 23.43 -24.71 -10.55
N GLY A 314 22.61 -24.26 -11.49
CA GLY A 314 22.47 -24.79 -12.83
C GLY A 314 21.02 -25.11 -13.22
N LEU A 315 20.87 -25.88 -14.29
CA LEU A 315 19.57 -26.27 -14.85
C LEU A 315 19.00 -27.47 -14.10
N TRP A 316 17.85 -27.28 -13.46
CA TRP A 316 17.07 -28.34 -12.84
C TRP A 316 15.91 -28.75 -13.73
N GLU A 317 15.49 -30.00 -13.61
CA GLU A 317 14.34 -30.56 -14.31
C GLU A 317 13.45 -31.33 -13.33
N ILE A 318 12.14 -31.08 -13.37
CA ILE A 318 11.14 -31.86 -12.64
C ILE A 318 10.06 -32.34 -13.60
N ARG A 319 9.98 -33.66 -13.73
CA ARG A 319 8.96 -34.33 -14.53
C ARG A 319 7.83 -34.76 -13.62
N VAL A 320 6.64 -34.20 -13.81
CA VAL A 320 5.44 -34.53 -13.02
C VAL A 320 4.51 -35.36 -13.88
N SER A 321 4.02 -36.46 -13.34
CA SER A 321 3.03 -37.34 -13.97
C SER A 321 1.78 -37.40 -13.10
N SER A 322 0.67 -36.87 -13.63
CA SER A 322 -0.63 -36.83 -12.95
C SER A 322 -1.77 -36.95 -13.95
N THR A 323 -2.86 -37.63 -13.56
CA THR A 323 -4.13 -37.69 -14.29
C THR A 323 -5.15 -36.69 -13.78
N VAL A 324 -4.85 -35.99 -12.68
CA VAL A 324 -5.68 -34.95 -12.07
C VAL A 324 -4.96 -33.60 -12.06
N PRO A 325 -5.68 -32.48 -11.85
CA PRO A 325 -5.06 -31.16 -11.83
C PRO A 325 -3.99 -31.04 -10.74
N TYR A 326 -2.92 -30.31 -11.04
CA TYR A 326 -1.84 -30.04 -10.08
C TYR A 326 -1.22 -28.66 -10.30
N SER A 327 -0.54 -28.15 -9.27
CA SER A 327 0.34 -27.00 -9.37
C SER A 327 1.74 -27.33 -8.87
N LEU A 328 2.73 -26.68 -9.46
CA LEU A 328 4.13 -26.70 -9.09
C LEU A 328 4.59 -25.26 -8.89
N LYS A 329 5.24 -24.97 -7.77
CA LYS A 329 5.88 -23.69 -7.49
C LYS A 329 7.26 -23.95 -6.90
N VAL A 330 8.29 -23.37 -7.50
CA VAL A 330 9.67 -23.45 -7.01
C VAL A 330 10.07 -22.07 -6.51
N VAL A 331 10.47 -22.02 -5.25
CA VAL A 331 10.89 -20.80 -4.57
C VAL A 331 12.27 -20.98 -3.96
N GLY A 332 12.93 -19.86 -3.66
CA GLY A 332 14.16 -19.84 -2.89
C GLY A 332 14.35 -18.49 -2.24
N GLN A 333 15.47 -18.32 -1.54
CA GLN A 333 15.87 -17.06 -0.91
C GLN A 333 17.01 -16.44 -1.69
N SER A 334 16.84 -15.21 -2.18
CA SER A 334 17.86 -14.49 -2.94
C SER A 334 17.69 -12.99 -2.75
N ALA A 335 18.80 -12.25 -2.81
CA ALA A 335 18.75 -10.80 -2.87
C ALA A 335 18.25 -10.30 -4.24
N ILE A 336 18.39 -11.10 -5.29
CA ILE A 336 18.02 -10.76 -6.67
C ILE A 336 16.55 -11.08 -6.89
N ASP A 337 15.73 -10.04 -7.03
CA ASP A 337 14.30 -10.13 -7.36
C ASP A 337 13.92 -8.99 -8.32
N PHE A 338 12.64 -8.91 -8.69
CA PHE A 338 12.14 -7.80 -9.50
C PHE A 338 10.72 -7.38 -9.11
N LEU A 339 10.41 -6.14 -9.50
CA LEU A 339 9.08 -5.56 -9.54
C LEU A 339 8.75 -5.27 -11.00
N PHE A 340 7.47 -5.30 -11.34
CA PHE A 340 7.02 -4.93 -12.68
C PHE A 340 5.64 -4.28 -12.62
N ASP A 341 5.35 -3.38 -13.54
CA ASP A 341 4.02 -2.78 -13.75
C ASP A 341 3.76 -2.59 -15.25
N PHE A 342 2.52 -2.82 -15.70
CA PHE A 342 2.13 -2.38 -17.04
C PHE A 342 1.97 -0.87 -17.03
N VAL A 343 2.53 -0.20 -18.03
CA VAL A 343 2.53 1.26 -18.10
C VAL A 343 2.10 1.77 -19.46
N GLU A 344 1.39 2.88 -19.45
CA GLU A 344 1.15 3.73 -20.61
C GLU A 344 2.20 4.82 -20.65
N VAL A 345 2.90 4.91 -21.79
CA VAL A 345 3.95 5.90 -22.01
C VAL A 345 3.33 7.14 -22.65
N SER A 346 3.29 8.24 -21.90
CA SER A 346 2.90 9.54 -22.46
C SER A 346 4.11 10.22 -23.11
N GLN A 347 4.03 10.44 -24.42
CA GLN A 347 5.07 11.08 -25.23
C GLN A 347 4.97 12.61 -25.06
N GLY A 348 5.49 13.13 -23.95
CA GLY A 348 5.63 14.56 -23.67
C GLY A 348 7.10 15.03 -23.69
N PRO A 349 7.37 16.34 -23.54
CA PRO A 349 8.74 16.87 -23.39
C PRO A 349 9.49 16.30 -22.18
N HIS A 350 8.74 15.75 -21.22
CA HIS A 350 9.24 14.82 -20.20
C HIS A 350 8.42 13.53 -20.32
N PRO A 351 9.04 12.38 -20.68
CA PRO A 351 8.36 11.10 -20.70
C PRO A 351 7.77 10.81 -19.32
N ALA A 352 6.46 10.62 -19.25
CA ALA A 352 5.77 10.24 -18.03
C ALA A 352 5.04 8.92 -18.24
N PHE A 353 5.02 8.09 -17.20
CA PHE A 353 4.41 6.76 -17.21
C PHE A 353 3.20 6.77 -16.29
N ALA A 354 2.08 6.22 -16.76
CA ALA A 354 0.91 5.92 -15.95
C ALA A 354 0.80 4.40 -15.79
N VAL A 355 0.68 3.91 -14.56
CA VAL A 355 0.46 2.47 -14.32
C VAL A 355 -0.95 2.11 -14.78
N LEU A 356 -1.07 0.99 -15.48
CA LEU A 356 -2.34 0.45 -15.90
C LEU A 356 -3.05 -0.17 -14.69
N GLU A 357 -4.22 0.36 -14.36
CA GLU A 357 -5.04 -0.03 -13.21
C GLU A 357 -6.04 -1.18 -13.52
N SER A 358 -5.88 -1.82 -14.69
CA SER A 358 -6.76 -2.89 -15.22
C SER A 358 -5.94 -3.97 -15.93
N ARG A 359 -6.60 -5.02 -16.45
CA ARG A 359 -5.93 -6.05 -17.25
C ARG A 359 -5.41 -5.46 -18.57
N PRO A 360 -4.21 -5.87 -19.04
CA PRO A 360 -3.70 -5.47 -20.34
C PRO A 360 -4.58 -6.02 -21.47
N GLN A 361 -4.59 -5.30 -22.60
CA GLN A 361 -5.39 -5.69 -23.76
C GLN A 361 -4.84 -6.97 -24.41
N ALA A 362 -5.69 -7.98 -24.57
CA ALA A 362 -5.34 -9.23 -25.22
C ALA A 362 -4.96 -9.03 -26.69
N GLY A 363 -3.81 -9.57 -27.10
CA GLY A 363 -3.29 -9.48 -28.46
C GLY A 363 -2.76 -8.11 -28.88
N GLY A 364 -2.94 -7.07 -28.06
CA GLY A 364 -2.36 -5.75 -28.28
C GLY A 364 -0.88 -5.67 -27.88
N ASN A 365 -0.26 -4.53 -28.15
CA ASN A 365 1.05 -4.20 -27.62
C ASN A 365 0.92 -3.65 -26.19
N ALA A 366 1.93 -3.83 -25.37
CA ALA A 366 2.01 -3.16 -24.07
C ALA A 366 3.45 -2.91 -23.67
N THR A 367 3.65 -1.99 -22.73
CA THR A 367 4.96 -1.71 -22.14
C THR A 367 4.94 -2.11 -20.67
N LEU A 368 5.98 -2.80 -20.22
CA LEU A 368 6.21 -3.08 -18.80
C LEU A 368 7.35 -2.20 -18.30
N LEU A 369 7.16 -1.57 -17.14
CA LEU A 369 8.26 -1.05 -16.34
C LEU A 369 8.74 -2.17 -15.43
N VAL A 370 9.99 -2.59 -15.54
CA VAL A 370 10.62 -3.65 -14.74
C VAL A 370 11.75 -3.06 -13.93
N SER A 371 11.71 -3.23 -12.61
CA SER A 371 12.74 -2.77 -11.68
C SER A 371 13.41 -3.98 -11.04
N VAL A 372 14.71 -4.15 -11.27
CA VAL A 372 15.49 -5.27 -10.70
C VAL A 372 16.12 -4.84 -9.38
N THR A 373 16.04 -5.70 -8.37
CA THR A 373 16.69 -5.51 -7.07
C THR A 373 17.83 -6.52 -6.89
N GLY A 374 18.81 -6.23 -6.03
CA GLY A 374 19.70 -7.28 -5.50
C GLY A 374 21.19 -7.21 -5.84
N SER A 375 21.63 -6.33 -6.74
CA SER A 375 23.01 -5.79 -6.83
C SER A 375 23.17 -4.94 -8.10
N ASP A 376 24.11 -3.99 -8.09
CA ASP A 376 24.46 -3.19 -9.27
C ASP A 376 25.18 -4.01 -10.36
N SER A 377 25.50 -5.27 -10.08
CA SER A 377 26.24 -6.21 -10.94
C SER A 377 25.36 -7.17 -11.74
N VAL A 378 24.04 -6.98 -11.72
CA VAL A 378 23.08 -7.78 -12.48
C VAL A 378 22.82 -7.15 -13.83
N SER A 379 23.09 -7.89 -14.91
CA SER A 379 22.72 -7.52 -16.26
C SER A 379 21.52 -8.33 -16.72
N LEU A 380 20.44 -7.65 -17.06
CA LEU A 380 19.22 -8.24 -17.58
C LEU A 380 19.39 -8.62 -19.05
N THR A 381 19.07 -9.87 -19.43
CA THR A 381 19.23 -10.37 -20.81
C THR A 381 17.90 -10.60 -21.51
N GLU A 382 16.88 -11.03 -20.78
CA GLU A 382 15.59 -11.41 -21.35
C GLU A 382 14.45 -11.13 -20.36
N VAL A 383 13.36 -10.56 -20.88
CA VAL A 383 12.06 -10.51 -20.19
C VAL A 383 11.01 -11.05 -21.15
N ALA A 384 10.22 -12.02 -20.68
CA ALA A 384 9.24 -12.72 -21.49
C ALA A 384 7.90 -12.89 -20.75
N LEU A 385 6.81 -12.89 -21.50
CA LEU A 385 5.49 -13.32 -21.04
C LEU A 385 5.33 -14.80 -21.35
N VAL A 386 5.29 -15.65 -20.32
CA VAL A 386 5.21 -17.11 -20.47
C VAL A 386 3.77 -17.56 -20.25
N GLU A 387 3.17 -18.21 -21.24
CA GLU A 387 1.79 -18.69 -21.14
C GLU A 387 1.67 -19.86 -20.15
N ALA A 388 0.72 -19.76 -19.22
CA ALA A 388 0.52 -20.75 -18.16
C ALA A 388 0.16 -22.15 -18.71
N SER A 389 -0.44 -22.22 -19.91
CA SER A 389 -0.79 -23.47 -20.60
C SER A 389 0.44 -24.25 -21.12
N GLY A 390 1.61 -23.60 -21.20
CA GLY A 390 2.82 -24.13 -21.83
C GLY A 390 2.78 -24.12 -23.36
N SER A 391 1.90 -23.32 -23.97
CA SER A 391 1.78 -23.12 -25.42
C SER A 391 2.95 -22.33 -26.04
N GLY A 392 3.62 -21.48 -25.26
CA GLY A 392 4.73 -20.64 -25.73
C GLY A 392 5.04 -19.46 -24.82
N GLU A 393 5.91 -18.58 -25.31
CA GLU A 393 6.33 -17.35 -24.64
C GLU A 393 6.49 -16.21 -25.65
N VAL A 394 6.30 -14.97 -25.19
CA VAL A 394 6.51 -13.76 -25.98
C VAL A 394 7.65 -12.97 -25.35
N ASN A 395 8.73 -12.79 -26.12
CA ASN A 395 9.88 -12.01 -25.67
C ASN A 395 9.63 -10.52 -25.90
N GLY A 396 10.04 -9.71 -24.92
CA GLY A 396 10.01 -8.27 -25.02
C GLY A 396 11.33 -7.67 -25.50
N THR A 397 11.27 -6.47 -26.03
CA THR A 397 12.45 -5.66 -26.35
C THR A 397 12.80 -4.77 -25.16
N LEU A 398 14.06 -4.83 -24.71
CA LEU A 398 14.52 -4.18 -23.48
C LEU A 398 15.16 -2.82 -23.78
N GLU A 399 14.77 -1.81 -23.02
CA GLU A 399 15.37 -0.47 -22.99
C GLU A 399 15.72 -0.10 -21.54
N SER A 400 16.98 0.23 -21.26
CA SER A 400 17.38 0.61 -19.90
C SER A 400 17.06 2.09 -19.64
N VAL A 401 16.37 2.37 -18.53
CA VAL A 401 16.03 3.74 -18.08
C VAL A 401 17.02 4.25 -17.02
N GLY A 402 17.92 3.38 -16.54
CA GLY A 402 18.88 3.67 -15.48
C GLY A 402 18.40 3.24 -14.08
N GLY A 403 19.31 3.19 -13.12
CA GLY A 403 18.96 2.88 -11.71
C GLY A 403 18.42 1.47 -11.45
N GLY A 404 18.63 0.51 -12.37
CA GLY A 404 18.09 -0.84 -12.31
C GLY A 404 16.70 -0.99 -12.95
N ASP A 405 16.20 0.06 -13.62
CA ASP A 405 14.91 0.04 -14.31
C ASP A 405 15.05 -0.18 -15.81
N PHE A 406 14.09 -0.93 -16.34
CA PHE A 406 13.98 -1.29 -17.74
C PHE A 406 12.55 -1.08 -18.22
N LEU A 407 12.38 -0.48 -19.39
CA LEU A 407 11.15 -0.55 -20.15
C LEU A 407 11.23 -1.76 -21.07
N VAL A 408 10.18 -2.57 -21.04
CA VAL A 408 10.09 -3.77 -21.86
C VAL A 408 8.87 -3.64 -22.75
N THR A 409 9.08 -3.42 -24.03
CA THR A 409 8.02 -3.34 -25.02
C THR A 409 7.67 -4.74 -25.53
N MET A 410 6.41 -5.12 -25.38
CA MET A 410 5.84 -6.38 -25.84
C MET A 410 5.02 -6.13 -27.09
N ASP A 411 5.37 -6.79 -28.20
CA ASP A 411 4.64 -6.66 -29.46
C ASP A 411 3.23 -7.26 -29.37
N ARG A 412 3.04 -8.22 -28.46
CA ARG A 412 1.78 -8.94 -28.27
C ARG A 412 1.62 -9.43 -26.84
N ILE A 413 0.46 -9.17 -26.24
CA ILE A 413 0.07 -9.80 -24.97
C ILE A 413 -0.67 -11.13 -25.23
N PRO A 414 -0.26 -12.24 -24.56
CA PRO A 414 -0.98 -13.50 -24.65
C PRO A 414 -2.45 -13.38 -24.25
N ALA A 415 -3.35 -14.07 -24.96
CA ALA A 415 -4.78 -14.04 -24.66
C ALA A 415 -5.16 -14.86 -23.42
N GLY A 416 -4.33 -15.82 -23.03
CA GLY A 416 -4.54 -16.67 -21.84
C GLY A 416 -3.91 -16.10 -20.58
N GLU A 417 -3.85 -16.92 -19.52
CA GLU A 417 -3.06 -16.58 -18.34
C GLU A 417 -1.56 -16.67 -18.64
N PHE A 418 -0.78 -15.74 -18.10
CA PHE A 418 0.67 -15.73 -18.27
C PHE A 418 1.38 -15.23 -17.00
N VAL A 419 2.69 -15.47 -16.95
CA VAL A 419 3.60 -14.93 -15.92
C VAL A 419 4.70 -14.12 -16.59
N VAL A 420 5.27 -13.16 -15.86
CA VAL A 420 6.46 -12.45 -16.31
C VAL A 420 7.68 -13.26 -15.89
N ARG A 421 8.50 -13.69 -16.85
CA ARG A 421 9.78 -14.34 -16.60
C ARG A 421 10.91 -13.39 -16.90
N LEU A 422 11.90 -13.39 -16.03
CA LEU A 422 13.10 -12.58 -16.12
C LEU A 422 14.33 -13.50 -16.12
N ARG A 423 15.26 -13.26 -17.03
CA ARG A 423 16.58 -13.90 -17.05
C ARG A 423 17.68 -12.86 -17.21
N GLY A 424 18.81 -13.14 -16.58
CA GLY A 424 19.99 -12.30 -16.66
C GLY A 424 21.24 -13.03 -16.24
N GLU A 425 22.31 -12.28 -16.19
CA GLU A 425 23.62 -12.74 -15.73
C GLU A 425 24.04 -11.93 -14.51
N ASN A 426 24.63 -12.62 -13.54
CA ASN A 426 25.24 -11.99 -12.38
C ASN A 426 26.77 -11.97 -12.58
N SER A 427 27.32 -10.76 -12.73
CA SER A 427 28.77 -10.56 -12.91
C SER A 427 29.55 -10.60 -11.60
N ALA A 428 28.89 -10.81 -10.45
CA ALA A 428 29.54 -10.81 -9.13
C ALA A 428 30.34 -12.09 -8.81
N THR A 429 30.29 -13.13 -9.65
CA THR A 429 30.93 -14.41 -9.35
C THR A 429 32.40 -14.43 -9.77
N THR A 430 33.25 -15.04 -8.93
CA THR A 430 34.70 -15.17 -9.18
C THR A 430 35.04 -16.31 -10.15
N ARG A 431 34.05 -16.89 -10.85
CA ARG A 431 34.24 -18.02 -11.77
C ARG A 431 34.38 -17.54 -13.22
N ALA A 432 34.99 -18.40 -14.05
CA ALA A 432 35.23 -18.13 -15.47
C ALA A 432 33.96 -18.19 -16.36
N LEU A 433 32.79 -18.52 -15.80
CA LEU A 433 31.50 -18.60 -16.51
C LEU A 433 30.48 -17.67 -15.85
N PRO A 434 29.66 -16.94 -16.63
CA PRO A 434 28.59 -16.09 -16.09
C PRO A 434 27.56 -16.94 -15.32
N ASP A 435 27.16 -16.48 -14.14
CA ASP A 435 26.10 -17.11 -13.34
C ASP A 435 24.75 -16.60 -13.83
N SER A 436 24.07 -17.39 -14.65
CA SER A 436 22.77 -17.04 -15.21
C SER A 436 21.66 -17.31 -14.19
N PHE A 437 20.76 -16.35 -13.99
CA PHE A 437 19.64 -16.48 -13.06
C PHE A 437 18.30 -16.40 -13.79
N GLN A 438 17.27 -16.96 -13.15
CA GLN A 438 15.88 -16.88 -13.60
C GLN A 438 14.97 -16.51 -12.44
N ARG A 439 14.04 -15.57 -12.68
CA ARG A 439 12.95 -15.22 -11.75
C ARG A 439 11.62 -15.20 -12.50
N GLN A 440 10.53 -15.41 -11.78
CA GLN A 440 9.15 -15.29 -12.29
C GLN A 440 8.30 -14.44 -11.35
N SER A 441 7.27 -13.80 -11.90
CA SER A 441 6.24 -13.14 -11.11
C SER A 441 5.55 -14.16 -10.19
N SER A 442 5.24 -13.74 -8.97
CA SER A 442 4.57 -14.60 -7.98
C SER A 442 3.10 -14.81 -8.30
N THR A 443 2.45 -13.87 -8.99
CA THR A 443 1.06 -13.94 -9.42
C THR A 443 0.97 -14.25 -10.91
N ARG A 444 -0.16 -14.84 -11.32
CA ARG A 444 -0.51 -15.00 -12.73
C ARG A 444 -1.39 -13.84 -13.17
N LEU A 445 -1.13 -13.38 -14.39
CA LEU A 445 -1.82 -12.26 -15.00
C LEU A 445 -2.72 -12.77 -16.12
N ARG A 446 -3.74 -12.00 -16.42
CA ARG A 446 -4.69 -12.28 -17.50
C ARG A 446 -4.83 -11.06 -18.37
N ALA A 447 -4.88 -11.26 -19.68
CA ALA A 447 -5.28 -10.24 -20.60
C ALA A 447 -6.81 -10.25 -20.80
N SER A 448 -7.36 -9.13 -21.25
CA SER A 448 -8.79 -9.02 -21.56
C SER A 448 -9.01 -8.31 -22.90
N THR A 449 -10.10 -8.64 -23.57
CA THR A 449 -10.63 -7.89 -24.72
C THR A 449 -11.54 -6.76 -24.30
N VAL A 450 -11.94 -6.74 -23.03
CA VAL A 450 -12.74 -5.69 -22.38
C VAL A 450 -11.79 -4.70 -21.73
N MET A 451 -12.09 -3.41 -21.82
CA MET A 451 -11.36 -2.36 -21.09
C MET A 451 -12.36 -1.58 -20.25
N VAL A 452 -12.03 -1.39 -18.97
CA VAL A 452 -12.82 -0.62 -18.01
C VAL A 452 -11.96 0.54 -17.54
N MET A 453 -12.45 1.76 -17.69
CA MET A 453 -11.79 2.96 -17.16
C MET A 453 -12.75 3.64 -16.20
N ALA A 454 -12.25 4.06 -15.05
CA ALA A 454 -13.03 4.79 -14.07
C ALA A 454 -12.16 5.89 -13.46
N GLU A 455 -12.75 7.05 -13.22
CA GLU A 455 -12.06 8.19 -12.65
C GLU A 455 -12.94 8.86 -11.60
N ALA A 456 -12.31 9.30 -10.51
CA ALA A 456 -12.97 10.01 -9.42
C ALA A 456 -12.51 11.48 -9.47
N GLU A 457 -13.45 12.40 -9.73
CA GLU A 457 -13.14 13.83 -9.90
C GLU A 457 -13.08 14.61 -8.57
N SER A 458 -13.53 14.01 -7.46
CA SER A 458 -13.55 14.64 -6.13
C SER A 458 -13.40 13.61 -5.00
N ASP A 459 -13.23 14.11 -3.77
CA ASP A 459 -13.15 13.28 -2.57
C ASP A 459 -14.56 12.85 -2.09
N LEU A 460 -14.62 11.73 -1.37
CA LEU A 460 -15.86 11.17 -0.85
C LEU A 460 -16.26 11.89 0.45
N GLU A 461 -17.37 12.62 0.45
CA GLU A 461 -17.86 13.30 1.66
C GLU A 461 -18.80 12.38 2.48
N PRO A 462 -18.72 12.39 3.83
CA PRO A 462 -19.66 11.64 4.67
C PRO A 462 -21.11 12.10 4.51
N GLY A 463 -22.03 11.15 4.36
CA GLY A 463 -23.47 11.40 4.32
C GLY A 463 -24.01 11.91 3.00
N THR A 464 -23.16 12.20 2.02
CA THR A 464 -23.58 12.65 0.68
C THR A 464 -23.34 11.55 -0.37
N PRO A 465 -24.27 11.37 -1.33
CA PRO A 465 -24.04 10.46 -2.45
C PRO A 465 -22.91 10.96 -3.35
N PHE A 466 -21.92 10.11 -3.58
CA PHE A 466 -20.77 10.35 -4.44
C PHE A 466 -20.86 9.52 -5.71
N SER A 467 -20.65 10.14 -6.88
CA SER A 467 -20.79 9.48 -8.18
C SER A 467 -19.44 9.30 -8.86
N VAL A 468 -19.14 8.07 -9.28
CA VAL A 468 -17.98 7.70 -10.09
C VAL A 468 -18.46 7.36 -11.49
N LEU A 469 -17.94 8.07 -12.48
CA LEU A 469 -18.18 7.77 -13.89
C LEU A 469 -17.19 6.71 -14.35
N PHE A 470 -17.67 5.72 -15.09
CA PHE A 470 -16.83 4.71 -15.71
C PHE A 470 -17.26 4.46 -17.16
N THR A 471 -16.30 4.02 -17.97
CA THR A 471 -16.51 3.64 -19.36
C THR A 471 -16.07 2.21 -19.58
N VAL A 472 -16.82 1.48 -20.40
CA VAL A 472 -16.51 0.11 -20.80
C VAL A 472 -16.42 0.05 -22.31
N THR A 473 -15.37 -0.55 -22.83
CA THR A 473 -15.17 -0.84 -24.26
C THR A 473 -14.81 -2.29 -24.45
N THR A 474 -15.14 -2.85 -25.61
CA THR A 474 -14.74 -4.22 -25.97
C THR A 474 -14.28 -4.30 -27.42
N ASN A 475 -13.16 -5.00 -27.62
CA ASN A 475 -12.69 -5.40 -28.95
C ASN A 475 -13.14 -6.84 -29.31
N GLY A 476 -13.82 -7.51 -28.38
CA GLY A 476 -14.45 -8.80 -28.59
C GLY A 476 -15.88 -8.66 -29.10
N THR A 477 -16.68 -9.71 -28.88
CA THR A 477 -18.10 -9.72 -29.24
C THR A 477 -18.89 -8.74 -28.38
N GLY A 478 -19.58 -7.79 -29.01
CA GLY A 478 -20.54 -6.92 -28.33
C GLY A 478 -21.73 -7.71 -27.75
N GLY A 479 -22.53 -7.05 -26.91
CA GLY A 479 -23.66 -7.67 -26.24
C GLY A 479 -24.00 -7.01 -24.92
N SER A 480 -24.74 -7.72 -24.06
CA SER A 480 -25.06 -7.27 -22.71
C SER A 480 -23.95 -7.70 -21.75
N PHE A 481 -23.22 -6.73 -21.22
CA PHE A 481 -22.18 -6.93 -20.22
C PHE A 481 -22.78 -6.75 -18.83
N THR A 482 -22.50 -7.67 -17.92
CA THR A 482 -22.93 -7.57 -16.53
C THR A 482 -21.92 -6.73 -15.75
N ILE A 483 -22.41 -5.73 -15.03
CA ILE A 483 -21.61 -4.81 -14.24
C ILE A 483 -21.82 -5.08 -12.76
N ARG A 484 -20.72 -5.17 -12.01
CA ARG A 484 -20.73 -5.33 -10.56
C ARG A 484 -19.85 -4.28 -9.92
N ALA A 485 -20.41 -3.50 -9.00
CA ALA A 485 -19.66 -2.52 -8.21
C ALA A 485 -19.70 -2.92 -6.73
N THR A 486 -18.54 -3.11 -6.12
CA THR A 486 -18.40 -3.56 -4.73
C THR A 486 -17.38 -2.68 -3.99
N ASN A 487 -17.56 -2.53 -2.68
CA ASN A 487 -16.61 -1.77 -1.85
C ASN A 487 -16.29 -2.51 -0.56
N ASP A 488 -15.07 -2.30 -0.05
CA ASP A 488 -14.53 -3.01 1.11
C ASP A 488 -15.09 -2.54 2.46
N ARG A 489 -15.82 -1.42 2.50
CA ARG A 489 -16.46 -0.90 3.72
C ARG A 489 -17.92 -1.31 3.88
N GLY A 490 -18.49 -2.02 2.90
CA GLY A 490 -19.92 -2.34 2.87
C GLY A 490 -20.81 -1.09 2.81
N PHE A 491 -20.28 0.04 2.36
CA PHE A 491 -21.06 1.27 2.21
C PHE A 491 -22.15 1.07 1.15
N PRO A 492 -23.34 1.65 1.34
CA PRO A 492 -24.41 1.59 0.35
C PRO A 492 -23.92 2.10 -1.01
N SER A 493 -24.05 1.25 -2.03
CA SER A 493 -23.68 1.57 -3.41
C SER A 493 -24.72 1.08 -4.41
N SER A 494 -24.88 1.81 -5.50
CA SER A 494 -25.74 1.45 -6.63
C SER A 494 -25.00 1.62 -7.96
N SER A 495 -25.16 0.67 -8.87
CA SER A 495 -24.60 0.70 -10.23
C SER A 495 -25.63 0.18 -11.22
N PRO A 496 -25.48 0.46 -12.53
CA PRO A 496 -26.21 -0.31 -13.54
C PRO A 496 -25.84 -1.80 -13.39
N THR A 497 -26.82 -2.70 -13.56
CA THR A 497 -26.57 -4.16 -13.54
C THR A 497 -26.02 -4.64 -14.88
N ASP A 498 -26.42 -3.99 -15.97
CA ASP A 498 -26.04 -4.36 -17.33
C ASP A 498 -25.76 -3.13 -18.19
N LEU A 499 -24.81 -3.27 -19.11
CA LEU A 499 -24.52 -2.30 -20.16
C LEU A 499 -24.50 -2.99 -21.52
N THR A 500 -25.22 -2.44 -22.50
CA THR A 500 -25.18 -2.97 -23.87
C THR A 500 -24.04 -2.30 -24.63
N LEU A 501 -23.07 -3.10 -25.06
CA LEU A 501 -21.90 -2.64 -25.81
C LEU A 501 -21.95 -3.09 -27.26
N VAL A 502 -21.50 -2.21 -28.14
CA VAL A 502 -21.17 -2.52 -29.54
C VAL A 502 -19.65 -2.60 -29.64
N THR A 503 -19.13 -3.59 -30.36
CA THR A 503 -17.68 -3.78 -30.55
C THR A 503 -17.02 -2.49 -31.05
N GLY A 504 -15.96 -2.05 -30.38
CA GLY A 504 -15.21 -0.83 -30.69
C GLY A 504 -15.87 0.48 -30.24
N VAL A 505 -17.05 0.44 -29.61
CA VAL A 505 -17.77 1.63 -29.12
C VAL A 505 -17.81 1.62 -27.59
N SER A 506 -17.50 2.75 -26.95
CA SER A 506 -17.56 2.91 -25.50
C SER A 506 -18.99 3.06 -25.01
N ALA A 507 -19.33 2.40 -23.91
CA ALA A 507 -20.55 2.62 -23.13
C ALA A 507 -20.19 3.24 -21.78
N ASN A 508 -21.01 4.17 -21.29
CA ASN A 508 -20.78 4.86 -20.03
C ASN A 508 -21.74 4.31 -18.95
N GLY A 509 -21.25 4.25 -17.71
CA GLY A 509 -22.06 3.94 -16.54
C GLY A 509 -21.65 4.79 -15.35
N THR A 510 -22.51 4.82 -14.33
CA THR A 510 -22.25 5.58 -13.10
C THR A 510 -22.46 4.70 -11.89
N VAL A 511 -21.47 4.66 -11.00
CA VAL A 511 -21.61 4.07 -9.66
C VAL A 511 -21.86 5.19 -8.68
N THR A 512 -22.89 5.05 -7.85
CA THR A 512 -23.13 5.96 -6.72
C THR A 512 -22.79 5.24 -5.43
N LEU A 513 -21.99 5.86 -4.57
CA LEU A 513 -21.50 5.35 -3.30
C LEU A 513 -21.83 6.37 -2.21
N THR A 514 -22.31 5.95 -1.04
CA THR A 514 -22.58 6.86 0.07
C THR A 514 -21.89 6.38 1.35
N ALA A 515 -20.91 7.15 1.83
CA ALA A 515 -20.32 6.90 3.14
C ALA A 515 -21.31 7.31 4.25
N PRO A 516 -21.51 6.52 5.31
CA PRO A 516 -22.31 6.94 6.47
C PRO A 516 -21.82 8.27 7.06
N ALA A 517 -22.74 9.11 7.56
CA ALA A 517 -22.43 10.46 8.05
C ALA A 517 -21.46 10.47 9.26
N ASN A 518 -21.38 9.37 10.00
CA ASN A 518 -20.46 9.20 11.14
C ASN A 518 -19.09 8.63 10.73
N THR A 519 -18.84 8.46 9.44
CA THR A 519 -17.54 7.95 8.94
C THR A 519 -16.46 8.98 9.23
N ALA A 520 -15.39 8.55 9.91
CA ALA A 520 -14.27 9.42 10.24
C ALA A 520 -13.54 9.90 8.98
N SER A 521 -13.12 11.16 8.98
CA SER A 521 -12.23 11.70 7.95
C SER A 521 -10.90 10.91 7.91
N GLY A 522 -10.37 10.67 6.72
CA GLY A 522 -9.21 9.82 6.49
C GLY A 522 -9.53 8.32 6.38
N THR A 523 -10.80 7.93 6.37
CA THR A 523 -11.18 6.53 6.10
C THR A 523 -10.95 6.20 4.63
N ASP A 524 -10.06 5.23 4.36
CA ASP A 524 -9.84 4.71 3.01
C ASP A 524 -10.93 3.71 2.60
N VAL A 525 -11.39 3.83 1.35
CA VAL A 525 -12.41 2.98 0.72
C VAL A 525 -11.89 2.52 -0.63
N THR A 526 -11.93 1.21 -0.88
CA THR A 526 -11.58 0.64 -2.18
C THR A 526 -12.86 0.26 -2.91
N LEU A 527 -13.13 0.92 -4.04
CA LEU A 527 -14.22 0.61 -4.96
C LEU A 527 -13.69 -0.24 -6.11
N THR A 528 -14.29 -1.40 -6.33
CA THR A 528 -13.99 -2.27 -7.47
C THR A 528 -15.20 -2.29 -8.41
N ILE A 529 -14.99 -1.91 -9.67
CA ILE A 529 -15.98 -1.96 -10.73
C ILE A 529 -15.56 -3.05 -11.70
N GLU A 530 -16.38 -4.08 -11.86
CA GLU A 530 -16.14 -5.22 -12.74
C GLU A 530 -17.13 -5.20 -13.91
N ALA A 531 -16.64 -5.54 -15.10
CA ALA A 531 -17.43 -5.78 -16.30
C ALA A 531 -17.18 -7.20 -16.81
N GLU A 532 -18.24 -7.99 -16.86
CA GLU A 532 -18.25 -9.38 -17.33
C GLU A 532 -18.88 -9.48 -18.72
N SER A 533 -18.20 -10.16 -19.64
CA SER A 533 -18.67 -10.36 -21.01
C SER A 533 -19.84 -11.34 -21.08
N PRO A 534 -20.66 -11.29 -22.16
CA PRO A 534 -21.73 -12.24 -22.36
C PRO A 534 -21.24 -13.70 -22.26
N GLY A 535 -21.84 -14.47 -21.36
CA GLY A 535 -21.46 -15.87 -21.12
C GLY A 535 -20.25 -16.08 -20.21
N ALA A 536 -19.80 -15.03 -19.49
CA ALA A 536 -18.72 -15.09 -18.49
C ALA A 536 -17.39 -15.63 -19.05
N THR A 537 -17.09 -15.30 -20.31
CA THR A 537 -15.88 -15.78 -21.00
C THR A 537 -14.67 -14.88 -20.79
N ASP A 538 -14.91 -13.60 -20.50
CA ASP A 538 -13.89 -12.57 -20.30
C ASP A 538 -14.40 -11.57 -19.26
N THR A 539 -13.49 -11.06 -18.43
CA THR A 539 -13.80 -10.05 -17.41
C THR A 539 -12.67 -9.03 -17.36
N ASN A 540 -13.00 -7.78 -17.07
CA ASN A 540 -12.02 -6.77 -16.69
C ASN A 540 -12.60 -5.86 -15.60
N TYR A 541 -11.75 -5.06 -14.97
CA TYR A 541 -12.11 -4.27 -13.81
C TYR A 541 -11.38 -2.92 -13.79
N ALA A 542 -11.89 -2.02 -12.96
CA ALA A 542 -11.19 -0.84 -12.48
C ALA A 542 -11.26 -0.83 -10.94
N VAL A 543 -10.11 -0.59 -10.29
CA VAL A 543 -10.01 -0.46 -8.84
C VAL A 543 -9.66 0.98 -8.49
N LEU A 544 -10.50 1.62 -7.67
CA LEU A 544 -10.34 3.00 -7.23
C LEU A 544 -10.14 3.07 -5.71
N ARG A 545 -9.14 3.83 -5.28
CA ARG A 545 -8.91 4.14 -3.86
C ARG A 545 -9.44 5.54 -3.53
N LEU A 546 -10.57 5.57 -2.85
CA LEU A 546 -11.24 6.77 -2.39
C LEU A 546 -10.90 7.01 -0.93
N THR A 547 -10.87 8.28 -0.51
CA THR A 547 -10.67 8.65 0.89
C THR A 547 -11.84 9.50 1.31
N VAL A 548 -12.39 9.19 2.48
CA VAL A 548 -13.48 9.97 3.06
C VAL A 548 -12.89 11.24 3.66
N VAL A 549 -13.33 12.40 3.17
CA VAL A 549 -12.88 13.71 3.65
C VAL A 549 -14.09 14.48 4.14
N SER A 550 -14.12 14.77 5.43
CA SER A 550 -15.17 15.63 5.97
C SER A 550 -15.00 17.05 5.41
N PRO A 551 -16.09 17.71 4.96
CA PRO A 551 -16.00 19.08 4.49
C PRO A 551 -15.52 19.99 5.62
N VAL A 552 -14.62 20.93 5.30
CA VAL A 552 -14.20 21.94 6.27
C VAL A 552 -15.39 22.86 6.53
N THR A 553 -15.99 22.72 7.71
CA THR A 553 -17.19 23.47 8.09
C THR A 553 -16.89 24.92 8.45
N ASP A 554 -15.64 25.23 8.81
CA ASP A 554 -15.23 26.57 9.25
C ASP A 554 -13.77 26.90 8.91
N VAL A 555 -13.61 27.96 8.12
CA VAL A 555 -12.31 28.56 7.74
C VAL A 555 -12.19 30.01 8.23
N SER A 556 -13.16 30.46 9.03
CA SER A 556 -13.12 31.75 9.70
C SER A 556 -11.95 31.74 10.66
N ARG A 557 -11.18 32.81 10.73
CA ARG A 557 -10.24 32.96 11.85
C ARG A 557 -10.91 33.83 12.91
N PRO A 558 -10.71 33.54 14.20
CA PRO A 558 -11.10 34.45 15.27
C PRO A 558 -10.53 35.85 15.02
N VAL A 559 -11.38 36.86 15.12
CA VAL A 559 -11.01 38.27 15.02
C VAL A 559 -10.90 38.82 16.43
N CYS A 560 -9.75 39.41 16.75
CA CYS A 560 -9.53 40.13 18.00
C CYS A 560 -9.47 41.64 17.75
N ASP A 561 -10.50 42.35 18.22
CA ASP A 561 -10.60 43.80 18.16
C ASP A 561 -10.27 44.42 19.52
N VAL A 562 -9.15 45.13 19.60
CA VAL A 562 -8.75 45.85 20.82
C VAL A 562 -9.66 47.06 21.01
N VAL A 563 -10.42 47.06 22.11
CA VAL A 563 -11.42 48.09 22.44
C VAL A 563 -10.78 49.28 23.15
N SER A 564 -9.94 49.02 24.15
CA SER A 564 -9.22 50.07 24.85
C SER A 564 -7.87 49.60 25.37
N VAL A 565 -6.94 50.54 25.47
CA VAL A 565 -5.67 50.38 26.17
C VAL A 565 -5.52 51.58 27.09
N THR A 566 -5.44 51.32 28.39
CA THR A 566 -5.25 52.34 29.43
C THR A 566 -3.92 52.08 30.11
N ALA A 567 -2.93 52.93 29.82
CA ALA A 567 -1.60 52.86 30.41
C ALA A 567 -1.31 54.15 31.16
N ASN A 568 -1.00 54.04 32.45
CA ASN A 568 -0.58 55.18 33.27
C ASN A 568 0.73 54.80 33.99
N CYS A 569 1.82 54.79 33.21
CA CYS A 569 3.12 54.29 33.65
C CYS A 569 3.98 55.40 34.25
N SER A 570 4.48 55.19 35.47
CA SER A 570 5.48 56.04 36.10
C SER A 570 6.90 55.64 35.67
N ASP A 571 7.90 56.48 35.99
CA ASP A 571 9.33 56.17 35.77
C ASP A 571 9.74 54.86 36.46
N ASP A 572 9.15 54.57 37.62
CA ASP A 572 9.19 53.24 38.24
C ASP A 572 8.05 52.38 37.71
N CYS A 573 8.35 51.52 36.73
CA CYS A 573 7.37 50.69 36.04
C CYS A 573 6.72 49.62 36.96
N SER A 574 7.33 49.32 38.11
CA SER A 574 6.89 48.27 39.02
C SER A 574 5.67 48.69 39.85
N LEU A 575 5.47 49.99 40.03
CA LEU A 575 4.38 50.59 40.81
C LEU A 575 3.15 50.95 39.97
N SER A 576 3.27 50.84 38.65
CA SER A 576 2.22 51.20 37.69
C SER A 576 1.76 49.98 36.87
N VAL A 577 0.45 49.91 36.62
CA VAL A 577 -0.21 48.85 35.87
C VAL A 577 -0.87 49.46 34.64
N TRP A 578 -0.88 48.70 33.54
CA TRP A 578 -1.65 49.03 32.35
C TRP A 578 -2.66 47.92 32.08
N GLU A 579 -3.78 48.32 31.46
CA GLU A 579 -4.88 47.43 31.16
C GLU A 579 -5.24 47.50 29.67
N LEU A 580 -5.63 46.35 29.13
CA LEU A 580 -6.11 46.18 27.77
C LEU A 580 -7.46 45.48 27.80
N SER A 581 -8.43 46.03 27.08
CA SER A 581 -9.70 45.36 26.80
C SER A 581 -9.81 45.04 25.31
N ALA A 582 -10.22 43.82 24.98
CA ALA A 582 -10.41 43.36 23.61
C ALA A 582 -11.68 42.52 23.48
N ASN A 583 -12.34 42.63 22.33
CA ASN A 583 -13.47 41.81 21.94
C ASN A 583 -12.99 40.78 20.94
N LEU A 584 -13.17 39.51 21.26
CA LEU A 584 -12.84 38.41 20.38
C LEU A 584 -14.12 37.76 19.87
N THR A 585 -14.22 37.62 18.56
CA THR A 585 -15.37 37.00 17.89
C THR A 585 -14.91 36.09 16.77
N ASP A 586 -15.65 35.02 16.52
CA ASP A 586 -15.40 34.12 15.40
C ASP A 586 -16.34 34.36 14.21
N GLY A 587 -17.13 35.44 14.26
CA GLY A 587 -18.10 35.75 13.22
C GLY A 587 -19.04 34.55 12.97
N ASN A 588 -19.06 34.06 11.72
CA ASN A 588 -19.86 32.92 11.28
C ASN A 588 -19.17 31.54 11.41
N GLY A 589 -18.12 31.47 12.21
CA GLY A 589 -17.41 30.23 12.50
C GLY A 589 -18.05 29.39 13.61
N THR A 590 -17.26 28.44 14.12
CA THR A 590 -17.61 27.46 15.16
C THR A 590 -17.63 28.05 16.56
N GLY A 591 -17.19 29.30 16.71
CA GLY A 591 -17.11 29.99 17.98
C GLY A 591 -15.76 29.77 18.66
N ILE A 592 -15.36 30.73 19.49
CA ILE A 592 -14.07 30.66 20.20
C ILE A 592 -14.13 29.63 21.32
N GLU A 593 -13.23 28.65 21.29
CA GLU A 593 -13.10 27.60 22.31
C GLU A 593 -12.27 28.09 23.49
N HIS A 594 -11.09 28.68 23.23
CA HIS A 594 -10.22 29.20 24.28
C HIS A 594 -9.38 30.40 23.83
N VAL A 595 -9.00 31.23 24.81
CA VAL A 595 -8.11 32.40 24.62
C VAL A 595 -6.94 32.27 25.58
N THR A 596 -5.72 32.41 25.07
CA THR A 596 -4.48 32.26 25.84
C THR A 596 -3.52 33.42 25.58
N LEU A 597 -2.56 33.58 26.49
CA LEU A 597 -1.43 34.50 26.35
C LEU A 597 -0.28 33.75 25.69
N ARG A 598 0.16 34.21 24.52
CA ARG A 598 1.40 33.74 23.88
C ARG A 598 2.61 34.56 24.31
N GLN A 599 2.40 35.84 24.57
CA GLN A 599 3.41 36.76 25.08
C GLN A 599 2.79 37.71 26.11
N GLY A 600 3.54 38.03 27.17
CA GLY A 600 3.14 38.95 28.25
C GLY A 600 3.12 38.26 29.62
N ASN A 601 3.47 39.00 30.67
CA ASN A 601 3.61 38.47 32.04
C ASN A 601 2.55 39.03 33.00
N GLY A 602 1.30 39.05 32.55
CA GLY A 602 0.18 39.69 33.25
C GLY A 602 -1.00 38.74 33.43
N THR A 603 -2.07 39.24 34.06
CA THR A 603 -3.29 38.48 34.32
C THR A 603 -4.30 38.71 33.20
N LEU A 604 -4.74 37.62 32.56
CA LEU A 604 -5.82 37.63 31.55
C LEU A 604 -7.10 37.08 32.18
N ASN A 605 -8.18 37.85 32.12
CA ASN A 605 -9.53 37.43 32.47
C ASN A 605 -10.41 37.47 31.22
N THR A 606 -11.22 36.43 31.00
CA THR A 606 -12.14 36.34 29.88
C THR A 606 -13.58 36.16 30.36
N THR A 607 -14.51 36.87 29.74
CA THR A 607 -15.95 36.72 30.02
C THR A 607 -16.73 36.58 28.72
N THR A 608 -17.56 35.56 28.63
CA THR A 608 -18.37 35.29 27.44
C THR A 608 -19.70 36.03 27.53
N VAL A 609 -20.02 36.81 26.50
CA VAL A 609 -21.27 37.56 26.37
C VAL A 609 -21.94 37.18 25.05
N LYS A 610 -23.27 37.04 25.05
CA LYS A 610 -24.03 36.84 23.80
C LYS A 610 -24.19 38.16 23.07
N GLY A 611 -23.71 38.22 21.82
CA GLY A 611 -23.80 39.42 20.98
C GLY A 611 -25.22 39.66 20.43
N ALA A 612 -25.42 40.80 19.74
CA ALA A 612 -26.70 41.25 19.18
C ALA A 612 -27.22 40.48 17.94
N GLY A 613 -26.65 39.31 17.69
CA GLY A 613 -27.06 38.25 16.78
C GLY A 613 -26.34 37.01 17.30
N ASN A 614 -26.92 35.81 17.21
CA ASN A 614 -26.58 34.55 17.93
C ASN A 614 -25.10 34.10 18.08
N TRP A 615 -24.11 34.90 17.72
CA TRP A 615 -22.67 34.72 17.90
C TRP A 615 -22.20 35.06 19.32
N THR A 616 -21.19 34.33 19.78
CA THR A 616 -20.53 34.54 21.08
C THR A 616 -19.41 35.56 20.96
N VAL A 617 -19.38 36.54 21.87
CA VAL A 617 -18.29 37.51 21.99
C VAL A 617 -17.56 37.22 23.29
N ILE A 618 -16.25 37.00 23.22
CA ILE A 618 -15.39 36.88 24.40
C ILE A 618 -14.76 38.24 24.66
N LEU A 619 -15.10 38.83 25.80
CA LEU A 619 -14.42 40.03 26.30
C LEU A 619 -13.16 39.57 27.04
N ALA A 620 -12.00 39.96 26.54
CA ALA A 620 -10.71 39.74 27.20
C ALA A 620 -10.26 41.03 27.90
N ALA A 621 -9.96 40.92 29.19
CA ALA A 621 -9.36 41.97 29.99
C ALA A 621 -7.99 41.49 30.46
N TYR A 622 -6.93 42.17 30.01
CA TYR A 622 -5.56 41.88 30.38
C TYR A 622 -5.00 43.01 31.24
N SER A 623 -4.29 42.67 32.31
CA SER A 623 -3.67 43.63 33.24
C SER A 623 -2.24 43.20 33.56
N ALA A 624 -1.28 44.10 33.41
CA ALA A 624 0.14 43.83 33.67
C ALA A 624 0.88 45.04 34.22
N SER A 625 1.98 44.79 34.94
CA SER A 625 2.92 45.86 35.30
C SER A 625 3.49 46.50 34.02
N CYS A 626 3.71 47.82 34.06
CA CYS A 626 4.35 48.54 32.97
C CYS A 626 5.77 48.04 32.64
N CYS A 627 6.40 47.22 33.49
CA CYS A 627 7.67 46.54 33.19
C CYS A 627 7.53 45.42 32.14
N SER A 628 6.30 44.94 31.89
CA SER A 628 5.95 44.01 30.81
C SER A 628 5.07 44.75 29.80
N PRO A 629 5.66 45.51 28.86
CA PRO A 629 4.89 46.45 28.04
C PRO A 629 4.20 45.80 26.84
N GLU A 630 4.41 44.51 26.60
CA GLU A 630 3.95 43.80 25.41
C GLU A 630 3.00 42.65 25.79
N VAL A 631 1.96 42.48 24.99
CA VAL A 631 1.02 41.36 25.10
C VAL A 631 0.66 40.84 23.71
N GLU A 632 0.61 39.52 23.58
CA GLU A 632 0.02 38.83 22.42
C GLU A 632 -1.04 37.86 22.91
N LEU A 633 -2.30 38.16 22.60
CA LEU A 633 -3.43 37.27 22.85
C LEU A 633 -3.63 36.38 21.64
N VAL A 634 -3.94 35.10 21.90
CA VAL A 634 -4.23 34.09 20.91
C VAL A 634 -5.60 33.48 21.20
N ALA A 635 -6.50 33.56 20.24
CA ALA A 635 -7.79 32.88 20.28
C ALA A 635 -7.81 31.73 19.30
N VAL A 636 -8.37 30.60 19.75
CA VAL A 636 -8.54 29.39 18.96
C VAL A 636 -10.03 29.06 18.94
N ASP A 637 -10.60 28.88 17.75
CA ASP A 637 -11.99 28.42 17.58
C ASP A 637 -12.12 26.90 17.72
N GLY A 638 -13.36 26.40 17.69
CA GLY A 638 -13.66 24.97 17.76
C GLY A 638 -13.21 24.16 16.53
N ALA A 639 -12.80 24.81 15.44
CA ALA A 639 -12.22 24.20 14.24
C ALA A 639 -10.68 24.25 14.24
N GLY A 640 -10.06 24.88 15.24
CA GLY A 640 -8.61 25.02 15.38
C GLY A 640 -8.00 26.19 14.59
N ASN A 641 -8.81 27.10 14.02
CA ASN A 641 -8.28 28.31 13.40
C ASN A 641 -7.79 29.29 14.49
N VAL A 642 -6.69 29.97 14.19
CA VAL A 642 -6.00 30.83 15.15
C VAL A 642 -6.12 32.30 14.74
N GLY A 643 -6.59 33.11 15.68
CA GLY A 643 -6.59 34.57 15.62
C GLY A 643 -5.65 35.16 16.67
N THR A 644 -4.91 36.22 16.32
CA THR A 644 -3.99 36.87 17.25
C THR A 644 -4.17 38.38 17.27
N CYS A 645 -3.90 38.98 18.43
CA CYS A 645 -3.78 40.43 18.55
C CYS A 645 -2.62 40.81 19.46
N PHE A 646 -1.75 41.66 18.94
CA PHE A 646 -0.56 42.15 19.61
C PHE A 646 -0.73 43.62 19.99
N ARG A 647 -0.33 43.98 21.22
CA ARG A 647 -0.21 45.36 21.67
C ARG A 647 1.05 45.60 22.48
N SER A 648 1.61 46.78 22.29
CA SER A 648 2.73 47.30 23.09
C SER A 648 2.41 48.71 23.58
N ILE A 649 2.73 48.99 24.84
CA ILE A 649 2.67 50.34 25.44
C ILE A 649 4.01 51.08 25.34
N ARG A 650 5.02 50.52 24.66
CA ARG A 650 6.25 51.25 24.34
C ARG A 650 5.94 52.33 23.32
N VAL A 651 6.17 53.59 23.68
CA VAL A 651 6.12 54.71 22.72
C VAL A 651 7.25 54.49 21.72
N THR A 652 6.92 54.08 20.50
CA THR A 652 7.85 54.15 19.38
C THR A 652 8.06 55.63 19.07
N VAL A 653 9.22 56.18 19.46
CA VAL A 653 9.66 57.47 18.93
C VAL A 653 9.94 57.25 17.45
N ASP A 654 9.08 57.81 16.60
CA ASP A 654 9.25 57.83 15.16
C ASP A 654 10.43 58.77 14.83
N THR A 655 11.64 58.24 14.75
CA THR A 655 12.80 59.00 14.23
C THR A 655 12.79 58.95 12.71
N THR A 656 11.83 59.63 12.08
CA THR A 656 11.96 60.07 10.69
C THR A 656 12.76 61.37 10.65
N VAL A 657 14.09 61.24 10.62
CA VAL A 657 14.96 62.35 10.22
C VAL A 657 14.73 62.62 8.74
N GLN A 658 14.01 63.70 8.47
CA GLN A 658 13.77 64.25 7.14
C GLN A 658 15.08 64.84 6.59
N PRO A 659 15.60 64.41 5.40
CA PRO A 659 16.67 65.12 4.73
C PRO A 659 16.13 66.36 3.99
N PRO A 660 16.97 67.38 3.73
CA PRO A 660 16.51 68.67 3.23
C PRO A 660 16.11 68.62 1.75
N VAL A 661 15.07 69.37 1.44
CA VAL A 661 14.59 69.63 0.07
C VAL A 661 15.51 70.64 -0.61
N THR A 662 16.03 70.31 -1.78
CA THR A 662 16.44 71.30 -2.79
C THR A 662 15.88 70.92 -4.16
N ASN A 663 15.15 71.88 -4.73
CA ASN A 663 14.43 71.87 -6.00
C ASN A 663 15.32 71.60 -7.22
N ALA A 664 14.81 70.85 -8.19
CA ALA A 664 15.05 71.13 -9.61
C ALA A 664 13.99 70.48 -10.50
N THR A 665 13.60 71.24 -11.51
CA THR A 665 12.43 71.16 -12.36
C THR A 665 12.68 70.30 -13.62
N THR A 666 11.56 69.80 -14.18
CA THR A 666 11.28 69.58 -15.62
C THR A 666 11.89 68.43 -16.43
N LYS A 667 10.94 67.72 -17.08
CA LYS A 667 10.84 67.26 -18.48
C LYS A 667 11.49 65.92 -18.90
N ASN A 668 10.58 65.06 -19.40
CA ASN A 668 10.64 64.15 -20.55
C ASN A 668 12.03 63.79 -21.12
N SER A 669 12.31 62.49 -21.24
CA SER A 669 12.22 61.80 -22.55
C SER A 669 12.73 60.36 -22.47
N ILE A 670 12.09 59.51 -23.26
CA ILE A 670 12.46 58.15 -23.63
C ILE A 670 13.69 58.19 -24.53
N THR A 671 14.72 57.35 -24.32
CA THR A 671 15.36 56.61 -25.43
C THR A 671 16.21 55.42 -24.98
N VAL A 672 16.01 54.34 -25.73
CA VAL A 672 16.74 53.09 -25.81
C VAL A 672 18.11 53.31 -26.48
N THR A 673 19.20 52.70 -25.99
CA THR A 673 20.14 51.96 -26.86
C THR A 673 21.12 51.06 -26.10
N THR A 674 21.28 49.90 -26.70
CA THR A 674 22.23 48.79 -26.53
C THR A 674 23.70 49.17 -26.64
N ALA A 675 24.60 48.44 -25.95
CA ALA A 675 25.58 47.51 -26.53
C ALA A 675 26.92 47.38 -25.76
N LYS A 676 27.25 46.12 -25.42
CA LYS A 676 28.49 45.39 -25.79
C LYS A 676 29.82 45.63 -25.02
N VAL A 677 30.18 44.58 -24.27
CA VAL A 677 31.46 43.80 -24.25
C VAL A 677 32.81 44.53 -24.33
N ALA A 678 33.66 44.30 -23.32
CA ALA A 678 35.06 43.82 -23.41
C ALA A 678 35.71 43.88 -22.00
N THR A 679 35.95 42.75 -21.32
CA THR A 679 37.26 42.09 -21.16
C THR A 679 38.44 42.98 -20.74
N ALA A 680 38.98 42.74 -19.54
CA ALA A 680 40.42 42.54 -19.33
C ALA A 680 40.69 41.97 -17.93
N ALA A 681 41.52 40.93 -17.89
CA ALA A 681 42.05 40.26 -16.73
C ALA A 681 43.19 41.06 -16.08
N ALA A 682 43.49 40.78 -14.81
CA ALA A 682 44.87 40.58 -14.34
C ALA A 682 44.92 40.00 -12.91
N THR A 683 45.65 38.90 -12.85
CA THR A 683 46.11 38.07 -11.74
C THR A 683 46.98 38.82 -10.72
N THR A 684 46.92 38.45 -9.44
CA THR A 684 48.16 38.26 -8.63
C THR A 684 47.92 37.32 -7.44
N THR A 685 48.85 36.37 -7.31
CA THR A 685 49.03 35.30 -6.33
C THR A 685 49.94 35.74 -5.17
N THR A 686 49.76 35.16 -3.98
CA THR A 686 50.80 34.78 -2.98
C THR A 686 50.12 34.02 -1.81
N THR A 687 50.25 32.69 -1.69
CA THR A 687 51.19 31.92 -0.81
C THR A 687 51.17 32.35 0.66
N ALA A 688 50.56 31.59 1.58
CA ALA A 688 51.04 30.38 2.29
C ALA A 688 51.78 30.69 3.61
N ALA A 689 51.28 30.18 4.73
CA ALA A 689 52.06 29.80 5.92
C ALA A 689 51.24 28.89 6.84
N ALA A 690 51.78 27.69 7.10
CA ALA A 690 51.34 26.74 8.11
C ALA A 690 52.22 26.88 9.36
N ALA A 691 51.67 26.63 10.56
CA ALA A 691 52.43 26.24 11.74
C ALA A 691 51.58 25.43 12.73
N THR A 692 52.05 24.21 12.96
CA THR A 692 51.90 23.22 14.05
C THR A 692 52.19 23.82 15.45
N ALA A 693 51.92 23.26 16.63
CA ALA A 693 51.29 22.05 17.19
C ALA A 693 51.21 22.26 18.73
N ALA A 694 50.35 21.55 19.46
CA ALA A 694 50.68 20.90 20.76
C ALA A 694 49.46 20.18 21.39
N THR A 695 49.80 19.04 22.00
CA THR A 695 49.04 17.93 22.58
C THR A 695 48.40 18.18 23.96
N ALA A 696 47.27 17.54 24.24
CA ALA A 696 46.93 16.96 25.55
C ALA A 696 45.91 15.81 25.40
N ALA A 697 46.10 14.73 26.15
CA ALA A 697 45.40 13.46 26.05
C ALA A 697 44.34 13.24 27.15
N ALA A 698 43.42 12.32 26.86
CA ALA A 698 42.59 11.48 27.74
C ALA A 698 41.33 12.08 28.42
N ALA A 699 40.15 11.63 27.98
CA ALA A 699 39.21 10.81 28.77
C ALA A 699 37.95 10.46 27.93
N ALA A 700 37.46 9.25 28.10
CA ALA A 700 36.40 8.62 27.31
C ALA A 700 34.98 9.10 27.65
N SER A 701 34.14 9.29 26.62
CA SER A 701 32.71 8.98 26.68
C SER A 701 32.16 8.81 25.26
N SER A 702 31.56 7.66 25.00
CA SER A 702 30.89 7.27 23.76
C SER A 702 29.70 8.18 23.42
N SER A 703 29.76 8.89 22.30
CA SER A 703 28.59 9.48 21.65
C SER A 703 28.37 8.82 20.29
N HIS A 704 27.29 8.05 20.18
CA HIS A 704 26.77 7.52 18.93
C HIS A 704 26.51 8.65 17.91
N PRO A 705 26.77 8.45 16.60
CA PRO A 705 26.38 9.43 15.60
C PRO A 705 24.85 9.49 15.55
N LEU A 706 24.31 10.69 15.76
CA LEU A 706 22.90 11.01 15.59
C LEU A 706 22.47 10.63 14.17
N SER A 707 21.45 9.77 14.10
CA SER A 707 20.79 9.31 12.90
C SER A 707 20.32 10.47 12.01
N LEU A 708 20.51 10.35 10.69
CA LEU A 708 19.98 11.24 9.63
C LEU A 708 18.50 11.58 9.83
N TYR A 709 17.75 10.73 10.55
CA TYR A 709 16.35 10.91 10.89
C TYR A 709 16.07 12.17 11.72
N SER A 710 16.96 12.54 12.65
CA SER A 710 16.80 13.77 13.45
C SER A 710 17.06 15.03 12.64
N TYR A 711 17.92 14.97 11.62
CA TYR A 711 18.26 16.13 10.77
C TYR A 711 17.16 16.41 9.73
N LEU A 712 16.56 15.36 9.16
CA LEU A 712 15.42 15.47 8.25
C LEU A 712 14.13 15.92 8.95
N CYS A 713 13.88 15.46 10.19
CA CYS A 713 12.77 15.97 10.99
C CYS A 713 12.95 17.46 11.34
N PHE A 714 14.19 17.91 11.59
CA PHE A 714 14.48 19.32 11.87
C PHE A 714 14.28 20.21 10.63
N ILE A 715 14.70 19.76 9.45
CA ILE A 715 14.49 20.50 8.19
C ILE A 715 13.01 20.56 7.80
N MET A 716 12.25 19.49 8.08
CA MET A 716 10.79 19.45 7.86
C MET A 716 10.02 20.32 8.87
N LEU A 717 10.43 20.38 10.14
CA LEU A 717 9.86 21.31 11.12
C LEU A 717 10.16 22.76 10.74
N VAL A 718 11.38 23.07 10.31
CA VAL A 718 11.79 24.43 9.90
C VAL A 718 11.06 24.88 8.63
N SER A 719 10.76 23.97 7.70
CA SER A 719 10.00 24.27 6.48
C SER A 719 8.53 24.56 6.78
N VAL A 720 7.93 23.86 7.75
CA VAL A 720 6.56 24.13 8.23
C VAL A 720 6.50 25.43 9.02
N THR A 721 7.51 25.74 9.86
CA THR A 721 7.56 27.02 10.60
C THR A 721 7.86 28.24 9.72
N LEU A 722 8.62 28.09 8.63
CA LEU A 722 8.90 29.18 7.70
C LEU A 722 7.67 29.53 6.83
N VAL A 723 6.83 28.55 6.52
CA VAL A 723 5.54 28.75 5.81
C VAL A 723 4.45 29.31 6.75
N LEU A 724 4.55 29.04 8.06
CA LEU A 724 3.69 29.66 9.08
C LEU A 724 4.09 31.10 9.46
N SER A 725 5.23 31.60 8.96
CA SER A 725 5.77 32.92 9.29
C SER A 725 5.78 33.93 8.12
N LEU A 726 5.09 33.63 7.01
CA LEU A 726 4.96 34.51 5.84
C LEU A 726 3.50 34.76 5.45
#